data_AF-A0AAW0T1V3-F1
#
_entry.id   AF-A0AAW0T1V3-F1
#
_cell.length_a   1.000
_cell.length_b   1.000
_cell.length_c   1.000
_cell.angle_alpha   90.00
_cell.angle_beta   90.00
_cell.angle_gamma   90.00
#
_symmetry.space_group_name_H-M   'P 1'
#
loop_
_entity.id
_entity.type
_entity.pdbx_description
1 polymer ?
#
loop_
_entity_poly.entity_id
_entity_poly.type
_entity_poly.pdbx_seq_one_letter_code
_entity_poly.pdbx_strand_id
1 'polypeptide(L)'
;MSPETLPGPHPHFLSLPPVLTVPASVPLGIAEGKCCVPSSAHHSYKLCLVPYRSIKMELVRCVWLCVVALFLDVCYASDGYVGKKLGELNSYHHQVGGEVYAVNERTLLIKNFMYDGNGGDTFFWAGSRPRPGPQGFIVPNELGRTNVLDRYLNKDITLTLPDYKTITEIKWLAIYDLSRLEPFGDIYIPEGFEPPQEIVLNKLSSKTREVKSGGVIISESKTIIIEDLTYNGKGGEVYFWVGVGPQPHSKGTKIPDEHGYLTPLGKYDKKTITLELPGDLTVFTVDWLAIYDIANDRVLGSIIIPEELNVPPSLVKIIPHSNSMPNCEQLHKDLQVSWEVFGDQITMELAGQVGEDDYMAFGMSGSPSEPVMVGGDAVVVHMDGYLGSFKDYNLTSYMPCTHLLGQHKGVCYDDLVGGAQDYQEFSHKREDGINIFTFRRRLTTPDPGDIPYPDSGEAMIIWALGHLDINRNPTMHYAWSKFKQPIEFTRKATERKCFSFTRSEKSIPKRWKPVHLANPAAKEFTATLGPDGGPRGYEAITGQHSETGLSWYINGYLSPDIYIKRDATYRIMVQGGSNPYDPKSYHPLIITDEPRGAYSQLSDEEKKDIRVLAGIGYSVRGDSRATAAGRLCLWEHPKELDRRKDVEFRTYEHFRNALHHECGEGKAAVLEFKPNKSWPDTVYYNSWTGPNMGWRIHILDEINTEKILAAAASGGNSVHWSSLNTLLLWLTGVWLAMLAV
;
A
#
# COMPACT_ATOMS: atom_id res chain seq x y z
N MET A 1 5.10 -63.88 1.65
CA MET A 1 5.44 -64.87 2.70
C MET A 1 6.88 -64.61 3.09
N SER A 2 7.14 -64.37 4.38
CA SER A 2 8.47 -64.53 4.99
C SER A 2 8.47 -65.88 5.73
N PRO A 3 9.61 -66.60 5.77
CA PRO A 3 10.23 -66.83 7.09
C PRO A 3 11.76 -66.97 7.08
N GLU A 4 12.38 -66.63 8.24
CA GLU A 4 13.53 -67.32 8.89
C GLU A 4 14.91 -67.42 8.15
N THR A 5 16.08 -67.61 8.81
CA THR A 5 16.43 -68.03 10.19
C THR A 5 17.75 -67.37 10.71
N LEU A 6 18.08 -67.54 12.01
CA LEU A 6 19.35 -67.15 12.69
C LEU A 6 20.31 -68.36 12.87
N PRO A 7 21.61 -68.17 13.24
CA PRO A 7 22.03 -68.34 14.67
C PRO A 7 23.25 -67.50 15.16
N GLY A 8 23.57 -67.55 16.48
CA GLY A 8 24.77 -66.96 17.16
C GLY A 8 25.88 -68.00 17.50
N PRO A 9 26.72 -67.90 18.58
CA PRO A 9 26.74 -66.98 19.75
C PRO A 9 28.17 -66.48 20.22
N HIS A 10 28.34 -66.13 21.52
CA HIS A 10 29.52 -65.55 22.27
C HIS A 10 30.74 -66.52 22.52
N PRO A 11 31.81 -66.28 23.39
CA PRO A 11 32.18 -65.18 24.35
C PRO A 11 33.69 -64.79 24.61
N HIS A 12 33.92 -63.85 25.56
CA HIS A 12 35.03 -63.72 26.58
C HIS A 12 36.41 -62.96 26.43
N PHE A 13 36.62 -62.00 27.36
CA PHE A 13 37.78 -61.68 28.26
C PHE A 13 39.05 -60.81 27.91
N LEU A 14 39.44 -59.98 28.92
CA LEU A 14 40.78 -59.36 29.27
C LEU A 14 41.33 -58.20 28.38
N SER A 15 42.09 -57.17 28.86
CA SER A 15 42.51 -56.75 30.24
C SER A 15 42.97 -55.25 30.36
N LEU A 16 42.85 -54.71 31.60
CA LEU A 16 43.40 -53.51 32.32
C LEU A 16 44.80 -52.94 31.93
N PRO A 17 45.31 -51.79 32.50
CA PRO A 17 44.75 -50.70 33.40
C PRO A 17 44.86 -49.30 32.70
N PRO A 18 45.18 -48.10 33.30
CA PRO A 18 45.06 -47.44 34.64
C PRO A 18 44.04 -46.23 34.62
N VAL A 19 43.76 -45.31 35.59
CA VAL A 19 44.35 -44.70 36.83
C VAL A 19 45.33 -43.51 36.56
N LEU A 20 45.33 -42.31 37.20
CA LEU A 20 44.65 -41.66 38.37
C LEU A 20 43.59 -40.59 37.93
N THR A 21 42.45 -40.24 38.56
CA THR A 21 41.92 -40.05 39.97
C THR A 21 42.17 -38.64 40.60
N VAL A 22 41.18 -37.71 40.67
CA VAL A 22 40.17 -37.44 41.77
C VAL A 22 40.71 -36.52 42.91
N PRO A 23 39.94 -35.74 43.74
CA PRO A 23 38.50 -35.35 43.84
C PRO A 23 38.26 -33.81 43.60
N ALA A 24 37.10 -33.13 43.67
CA ALA A 24 35.70 -33.30 44.15
C ALA A 24 35.35 -32.80 45.60
N SER A 25 34.40 -31.85 45.73
CA SER A 25 33.42 -31.69 46.85
C SER A 25 32.52 -30.44 46.72
N VAL A 26 31.30 -30.47 47.30
CA VAL A 26 30.23 -29.43 47.29
C VAL A 26 29.42 -29.54 48.59
N PRO A 27 28.90 -28.43 49.18
CA PRO A 27 27.47 -28.42 49.58
C PRO A 27 26.74 -27.05 49.45
N LEU A 28 25.41 -27.09 49.58
CA LEU A 28 24.47 -25.94 49.57
C LEU A 28 24.22 -25.38 51.00
N GLY A 29 23.57 -24.21 51.16
CA GLY A 29 22.81 -23.93 52.39
C GLY A 29 22.30 -22.50 52.69
N ILE A 30 21.08 -22.17 52.24
CA ILE A 30 19.96 -21.52 52.97
C ILE A 30 20.22 -20.26 53.85
N ALA A 31 19.52 -19.14 53.58
CA ALA A 31 18.66 -18.41 54.55
C ALA A 31 17.90 -17.21 53.92
N GLU A 32 16.64 -16.99 54.32
CA GLU A 32 15.82 -15.79 54.05
C GLU A 32 15.41 -15.11 55.37
N GLY A 33 14.84 -13.88 55.33
CA GLY A 33 14.09 -13.34 56.48
C GLY A 33 13.97 -11.80 56.53
N LYS A 34 12.81 -11.28 56.94
CA LYS A 34 12.48 -9.84 57.01
C LYS A 34 11.97 -9.40 58.39
N CYS A 35 12.11 -8.08 58.65
CA CYS A 35 11.26 -7.22 59.49
C CYS A 35 11.22 -7.40 61.02
N CYS A 36 11.35 -6.26 61.72
CA CYS A 36 10.34 -5.75 62.66
C CYS A 36 10.53 -4.24 62.92
N VAL A 37 9.51 -3.54 63.43
CA VAL A 37 9.47 -2.09 63.75
C VAL A 37 8.98 -1.91 65.20
N PRO A 38 9.29 -0.81 65.92
CA PRO A 38 8.21 0.13 66.24
C PRO A 38 8.59 1.62 66.58
N SER A 39 7.58 2.51 66.46
CA SER A 39 7.25 3.66 67.34
C SER A 39 8.09 4.97 67.43
N SER A 40 7.57 6.01 66.76
CA SER A 40 7.08 7.33 67.29
C SER A 40 7.97 8.44 67.93
N ALA A 41 7.50 9.69 67.66
CA ALA A 41 7.44 10.88 68.55
C ALA A 41 8.58 11.95 68.65
N HIS A 42 8.41 13.03 67.86
CA HIS A 42 8.41 14.47 68.23
C HIS A 42 9.58 15.26 68.90
N HIS A 43 9.84 16.43 68.29
CA HIS A 43 10.16 17.78 68.85
C HIS A 43 11.60 18.21 69.27
N SER A 44 12.11 19.19 68.49
CA SER A 44 12.72 20.47 68.93
C SER A 44 14.24 20.66 69.18
N TYR A 45 14.92 21.11 68.12
CA TYR A 45 15.82 22.29 68.03
C TYR A 45 16.66 22.77 69.25
N LYS A 46 18.00 22.66 69.11
CA LYS A 46 18.98 23.78 68.99
C LYS A 46 20.37 23.18 68.70
N LEU A 47 20.87 23.25 67.47
CA LEU A 47 21.57 24.40 66.84
C LEU A 47 22.87 24.79 67.56
N CYS A 48 24.00 24.35 67.01
CA CYS A 48 25.32 24.97 67.18
C CYS A 48 26.08 24.86 65.84
N LEU A 49 26.93 25.83 65.50
CA LEU A 49 27.37 26.09 64.13
C LEU A 49 28.87 25.80 63.91
N VAL A 50 29.18 25.00 62.86
CA VAL A 50 30.11 25.30 61.73
C VAL A 50 31.60 25.59 62.05
N PRO A 51 32.60 25.24 61.19
CA PRO A 51 32.52 24.76 59.80
C PRO A 51 33.18 23.40 59.49
N TYR A 52 32.76 22.80 58.38
CA TYR A 52 33.53 21.81 57.61
C TYR A 52 33.51 22.24 56.13
N ARG A 53 34.64 22.63 55.54
CA ARG A 53 34.65 23.44 54.29
C ARG A 53 35.77 23.09 53.30
N SER A 54 35.87 21.83 52.84
CA SER A 54 36.78 21.50 51.71
C SER A 54 36.43 20.28 50.82
N ILE A 55 35.23 19.68 50.90
CA ILE A 55 34.93 18.42 50.13
C ILE A 55 33.75 18.54 49.15
N LYS A 56 32.82 19.49 49.31
CA LYS A 56 31.57 19.52 48.51
C LYS A 56 31.70 20.00 47.05
N MET A 57 32.89 20.37 46.56
CA MET A 57 33.03 21.00 45.23
C MET A 57 33.39 20.03 44.09
N GLU A 58 34.05 18.91 44.41
CA GLU A 58 34.37 17.85 43.44
C GLU A 58 33.14 17.01 43.09
N LEU A 59 32.42 16.48 44.09
CA LEU A 59 31.26 15.61 43.86
C LEU A 59 30.15 16.28 43.04
N VAL A 60 29.91 17.58 43.26
CA VAL A 60 28.90 18.32 42.50
C VAL A 60 29.33 18.50 41.04
N ARG A 61 30.63 18.67 40.76
CA ARG A 61 31.16 18.68 39.38
C ARG A 61 30.98 17.32 38.70
N CYS A 62 31.31 16.22 39.37
CA CYS A 62 31.13 14.88 38.78
C CYS A 62 29.66 14.53 38.56
N VAL A 63 28.77 14.85 39.50
CA VAL A 63 27.32 14.63 39.30
C VAL A 63 26.77 15.51 38.18
N TRP A 64 27.19 16.77 38.08
CA TRP A 64 26.75 17.63 36.98
C TRP A 64 27.30 17.20 35.62
N LEU A 65 28.55 16.72 35.55
CA LEU A 65 29.11 16.12 34.33
C LEU A 65 28.38 14.84 33.93
N CYS A 66 28.06 13.94 34.86
CA CYS A 66 27.28 12.72 34.55
C CYS A 66 25.83 13.04 34.14
N VAL A 67 25.20 14.07 34.74
CA VAL A 67 23.86 14.51 34.34
C VAL A 67 23.90 15.19 32.96
N VAL A 68 24.90 16.02 32.67
CA VAL A 68 25.07 16.61 31.33
C VAL A 68 25.39 15.53 30.29
N ALA A 69 26.14 14.48 30.63
CA ALA A 69 26.33 13.32 29.75
C ALA A 69 25.00 12.56 29.50
N LEU A 70 24.17 12.37 30.52
CA LEU A 70 22.83 11.76 30.40
C LEU A 70 21.78 12.65 29.71
N PHE A 71 22.07 13.94 29.51
CA PHE A 71 21.33 14.85 28.64
C PHE A 71 22.04 15.08 27.29
N LEU A 72 23.11 14.33 26.99
CA LEU A 72 23.82 14.30 25.72
C LEU A 72 23.67 12.96 24.96
N ASP A 73 22.80 12.07 25.44
CA ASP A 73 21.99 11.25 24.53
C ASP A 73 21.01 12.16 23.77
N VAL A 74 21.59 12.99 22.90
CA VAL A 74 20.88 13.57 21.76
C VAL A 74 20.25 12.40 21.02
N CYS A 75 18.97 12.49 20.69
CA CYS A 75 18.35 11.51 19.83
C CYS A 75 19.13 11.45 18.51
N TYR A 76 19.91 10.39 18.33
CA TYR A 76 20.15 9.82 17.00
C TYR A 76 18.80 9.30 16.49
N ALA A 77 17.95 10.24 16.07
CA ALA A 77 17.12 9.99 14.92
C ALA A 77 18.09 9.46 13.84
N SER A 78 17.82 8.26 13.32
CA SER A 78 18.64 7.62 12.31
C SER A 78 18.51 8.42 11.02
N ASP A 79 19.29 9.49 10.95
CA ASP A 79 19.27 10.45 9.87
C ASP A 79 19.72 9.72 8.60
N GLY A 80 18.71 9.34 7.80
CA GLY A 80 18.85 8.30 6.79
C GLY A 80 19.92 8.64 5.78
N TYR A 81 20.44 7.64 5.07
CA TYR A 81 21.41 7.89 4.01
C TYR A 81 20.86 8.90 3.00
N VAL A 82 21.44 10.11 2.98
CA VAL A 82 21.05 11.28 2.17
C VAL A 82 21.99 11.52 0.97
N GLY A 83 22.84 10.55 0.65
CA GLY A 83 23.89 10.69 -0.35
C GLY A 83 25.27 10.90 0.26
N LYS A 84 26.23 11.34 -0.57
CA LYS A 84 27.66 11.39 -0.25
C LYS A 84 28.05 12.78 0.25
N LYS A 85 28.50 12.90 1.51
CA LYS A 85 28.92 14.19 2.09
C LYS A 85 30.10 14.76 1.29
N LEU A 86 29.96 16.01 0.85
CA LEU A 86 31.00 16.82 0.22
C LEU A 86 31.82 17.58 1.28
N GLY A 87 31.16 18.07 2.33
CA GLY A 87 31.78 18.83 3.42
C GLY A 87 30.79 19.74 4.13
N GLU A 88 31.29 20.83 4.71
CA GLU A 88 30.51 21.91 5.31
C GLU A 88 30.78 23.22 4.56
N LEU A 89 29.81 24.14 4.58
CA LEU A 89 29.99 25.48 4.02
C LEU A 89 30.99 26.29 4.88
N ASN A 90 32.05 26.77 4.25
CA ASN A 90 32.94 27.77 4.83
C ASN A 90 32.15 29.06 5.08
N SER A 91 32.06 29.51 6.33
CA SER A 91 31.35 30.74 6.68
C SER A 91 32.30 31.94 6.67
N TYR A 92 31.95 32.99 5.91
CA TYR A 92 32.70 34.26 5.88
C TYR A 92 31.86 35.42 6.40
N HIS A 93 30.61 35.54 5.94
CA HIS A 93 29.68 36.60 6.32
C HIS A 93 28.24 36.08 6.39
N HIS A 94 27.32 36.91 6.88
CA HIS A 94 25.87 36.68 6.81
C HIS A 94 25.37 35.35 7.44
N GLN A 95 26.13 34.80 8.39
CA GLN A 95 25.83 33.56 9.11
C GLN A 95 25.59 32.35 8.18
N VAL A 96 26.22 32.33 7.00
CA VAL A 96 26.12 31.21 6.05
C VAL A 96 26.66 29.94 6.72
N GLY A 97 25.87 28.87 6.73
CA GLY A 97 26.27 27.57 7.29
C GLY A 97 25.36 26.44 6.84
N GLY A 98 25.86 25.21 6.95
CA GLY A 98 25.15 23.98 6.57
C GLY A 98 26.11 22.89 6.09
N GLU A 99 25.67 21.63 6.13
CA GLU A 99 26.41 20.47 5.62
C GLU A 99 25.96 20.15 4.19
N VAL A 100 26.90 19.93 3.27
CA VAL A 100 26.59 19.71 1.85
C VAL A 100 26.81 18.25 1.46
N TYR A 101 25.83 17.66 0.79
CA TYR A 101 25.82 16.28 0.30
C TYR A 101 25.48 16.25 -1.19
N ALA A 102 26.10 15.37 -1.97
CA ALA A 102 25.64 15.02 -3.30
C ALA A 102 24.59 13.90 -3.20
N VAL A 103 23.38 14.19 -3.69
CA VAL A 103 22.25 13.25 -3.75
C VAL A 103 22.38 12.36 -5.00
N ASN A 104 22.70 12.97 -6.14
CA ASN A 104 22.98 12.31 -7.41
C ASN A 104 23.88 13.22 -8.26
N GLU A 105 24.14 12.89 -9.52
CA GLU A 105 24.99 13.66 -10.45
C GLU A 105 24.73 15.17 -10.55
N ARG A 106 23.49 15.62 -10.30
CA ARG A 106 23.01 16.99 -10.56
C ARG A 106 22.34 17.66 -9.36
N THR A 107 22.13 16.92 -8.27
CA THR A 107 21.36 17.38 -7.11
C THR A 107 22.22 17.39 -5.85
N LEU A 108 22.24 18.54 -5.18
CA LEU A 108 22.92 18.78 -3.91
C LEU A 108 21.87 18.98 -2.81
N LEU A 109 22.09 18.37 -1.65
CA LEU A 109 21.36 18.65 -0.42
C LEU A 109 22.25 19.50 0.49
N ILE A 110 21.73 20.60 1.02
CA ILE A 110 22.36 21.35 2.11
C ILE A 110 21.49 21.15 3.35
N LYS A 111 22.01 20.47 4.36
CA LYS A 111 21.33 20.23 5.63
C LYS A 111 21.60 21.33 6.62
N ASN A 112 20.60 21.64 7.45
CA ASN A 112 20.63 22.73 8.42
C ASN A 112 21.05 24.08 7.81
N PHE A 113 20.65 24.38 6.57
CA PHE A 113 21.10 25.60 5.89
C PHE A 113 20.62 26.86 6.62
N MET A 114 21.55 27.76 6.87
CA MET A 114 21.37 29.01 7.60
C MET A 114 21.99 30.16 6.79
N TYR A 115 21.27 31.27 6.70
CA TYR A 115 21.70 32.52 6.06
C TYR A 115 20.82 33.67 6.56
N ASP A 116 21.43 34.79 6.97
CA ASP A 116 20.72 35.85 7.71
C ASP A 116 19.73 36.69 6.90
N GLY A 117 19.83 36.68 5.56
CA GLY A 117 18.98 37.45 4.65
C GLY A 117 19.38 38.91 4.44
N ASN A 118 20.55 39.37 4.95
CA ASN A 118 20.96 40.77 4.91
C ASN A 118 21.91 41.13 3.73
N GLY A 119 22.02 40.26 2.72
CA GLY A 119 22.71 40.55 1.46
C GLY A 119 21.87 41.37 0.47
N GLY A 120 22.50 41.90 -0.58
CA GLY A 120 21.84 42.76 -1.57
C GLY A 120 21.35 41.97 -2.79
N ASP A 121 22.28 41.31 -3.47
CA ASP A 121 22.04 40.50 -4.67
C ASP A 121 22.65 39.10 -4.46
N THR A 122 22.23 38.43 -3.38
CA THR A 122 22.72 37.10 -2.99
C THR A 122 22.01 35.98 -3.75
N PHE A 123 22.79 35.05 -4.32
CA PHE A 123 22.27 33.85 -5.00
C PHE A 123 23.04 32.59 -4.57
N PHE A 124 22.43 31.41 -4.75
CA PHE A 124 23.21 30.19 -4.89
C PHE A 124 23.94 30.26 -6.23
N TRP A 125 25.27 30.09 -6.20
CA TRP A 125 26.15 30.42 -7.32
C TRP A 125 27.20 29.32 -7.46
N ALA A 126 27.40 28.80 -8.66
CA ALA A 126 28.37 27.72 -8.91
C ALA A 126 29.25 28.03 -10.12
N GLY A 127 30.42 27.39 -10.21
CA GLY A 127 31.33 27.62 -11.33
C GLY A 127 32.48 26.62 -11.44
N SER A 128 33.07 26.56 -12.64
CA SER A 128 34.15 25.64 -13.01
C SER A 128 35.56 26.25 -12.86
N ARG A 129 35.67 27.52 -12.45
CA ARG A 129 36.95 28.18 -12.17
C ARG A 129 37.57 27.69 -10.85
N PRO A 130 38.89 27.76 -10.64
CA PRO A 130 39.52 27.29 -9.40
C PRO A 130 39.17 28.02 -8.09
N ARG A 131 38.37 29.11 -8.14
CA ARG A 131 37.86 29.87 -6.99
C ARG A 131 36.50 30.52 -7.32
N PRO A 132 35.64 30.77 -6.32
CA PRO A 132 34.46 31.62 -6.45
C PRO A 132 34.76 33.00 -7.04
N GLY A 133 33.79 33.54 -7.76
CA GLY A 133 33.92 34.83 -8.44
C GLY A 133 32.80 35.05 -9.47
N PRO A 134 32.84 36.18 -10.22
CA PRO A 134 31.77 36.56 -11.14
C PRO A 134 31.64 35.67 -12.38
N GLN A 135 32.61 34.75 -12.63
CA GLN A 135 32.56 33.78 -13.72
C GLN A 135 31.90 32.47 -13.26
N GLY A 136 30.66 32.57 -12.79
CA GLY A 136 29.80 31.46 -12.39
C GLY A 136 28.39 31.56 -13.00
N PHE A 137 27.44 30.82 -12.45
CA PHE A 137 26.03 30.83 -12.83
C PHE A 137 25.12 30.65 -11.61
N ILE A 138 23.88 31.15 -11.71
CA ILE A 138 22.84 30.98 -10.67
C ILE A 138 22.41 29.50 -10.63
N VAL A 139 22.42 28.90 -9.46
CA VAL A 139 21.73 27.64 -9.18
C VAL A 139 20.33 27.98 -8.65
N PRO A 140 19.24 27.44 -9.23
CA PRO A 140 17.90 27.67 -8.70
C PRO A 140 17.76 27.19 -7.25
N ASN A 141 16.96 27.90 -6.45
CA ASN A 141 16.63 27.51 -5.09
C ASN A 141 15.69 26.28 -5.03
N GLU A 142 15.30 25.86 -3.84
CA GLU A 142 14.49 24.66 -3.61
C GLU A 142 13.06 24.72 -4.21
N LEU A 143 12.64 25.90 -4.70
CA LEU A 143 11.38 26.12 -5.41
C LEU A 143 11.59 26.26 -6.93
N GLY A 144 12.79 25.98 -7.44
CA GLY A 144 13.17 26.14 -8.85
C GLY A 144 13.27 27.61 -9.30
N ARG A 145 13.41 28.56 -8.37
CA ARG A 145 13.45 29.99 -8.65
C ARG A 145 14.86 30.56 -8.62
N THR A 146 15.10 31.59 -9.40
CA THR A 146 16.37 32.32 -9.50
C THR A 146 16.25 33.75 -8.94
N ASN A 147 15.46 33.93 -7.88
CA ASN A 147 15.37 35.20 -7.14
C ASN A 147 16.51 35.35 -6.13
N VAL A 148 16.75 36.59 -5.68
CA VAL A 148 17.65 36.87 -4.54
C VAL A 148 17.20 36.05 -3.33
N LEU A 149 18.16 35.49 -2.59
CA LEU A 149 17.87 34.61 -1.46
C LEU A 149 17.25 35.36 -0.28
N ASP A 150 16.09 34.88 0.14
CA ASP A 150 15.48 35.20 1.43
C ASP A 150 16.29 34.63 2.61
N ARG A 151 15.90 34.93 3.85
CA ARG A 151 16.52 34.39 5.07
C ARG A 151 16.22 32.89 5.24
N TYR A 152 17.26 32.09 5.53
CA TYR A 152 17.15 30.67 5.84
C TYR A 152 17.54 30.39 7.31
N LEU A 153 16.80 29.49 7.97
CA LEU A 153 16.95 29.18 9.40
C LEU A 153 16.94 27.66 9.59
N ASN A 154 18.14 27.06 9.70
CA ASN A 154 18.37 25.62 9.89
C ASN A 154 17.48 24.74 8.99
N LYS A 155 17.36 25.09 7.72
CA LYS A 155 16.43 24.46 6.77
C LYS A 155 17.19 23.48 5.88
N ASP A 156 16.72 22.25 5.79
CA ASP A 156 17.20 21.32 4.76
C ASP A 156 16.67 21.76 3.38
N ILE A 157 17.59 21.98 2.44
CA ILE A 157 17.26 22.45 1.08
C ILE A 157 17.93 21.62 0.00
N THR A 158 17.19 21.35 -1.06
CA THR A 158 17.66 20.57 -2.22
C THR A 158 17.81 21.51 -3.41
N LEU A 159 19.03 21.59 -3.95
CA LEU A 159 19.40 22.40 -5.11
C LEU A 159 19.68 21.46 -6.29
N THR A 160 19.15 21.77 -7.47
CA THR A 160 19.45 21.03 -8.70
C THR A 160 20.11 21.95 -9.72
N LEU A 161 21.21 21.49 -10.31
CA LEU A 161 21.99 22.27 -11.26
C LEU A 161 21.21 22.53 -12.57
N PRO A 162 21.26 23.76 -13.11
CA PRO A 162 20.54 24.13 -14.32
C PRO A 162 21.17 23.55 -15.60
N ASP A 163 20.40 23.57 -16.69
CA ASP A 163 20.81 23.19 -18.05
C ASP A 163 21.44 21.79 -18.17
N TYR A 164 21.05 20.84 -17.30
CA TYR A 164 21.60 19.48 -17.21
C TYR A 164 23.08 19.39 -16.81
N LYS A 165 23.66 20.45 -16.22
CA LYS A 165 25.02 20.43 -15.67
C LYS A 165 25.17 19.43 -14.53
N THR A 166 26.37 18.89 -14.37
CA THR A 166 26.69 17.93 -13.30
C THR A 166 27.55 18.55 -12.19
N ILE A 167 27.57 17.91 -11.02
CA ILE A 167 28.47 18.25 -9.90
C ILE A 167 29.95 18.10 -10.31
N THR A 168 30.26 17.23 -11.28
CA THR A 168 31.62 17.04 -11.79
C THR A 168 32.10 18.15 -12.74
N GLU A 169 31.20 18.97 -13.28
CA GLU A 169 31.54 20.14 -14.11
C GLU A 169 31.88 21.39 -13.29
N ILE A 170 31.44 21.46 -12.02
CA ILE A 170 31.70 22.59 -11.12
C ILE A 170 32.83 22.28 -10.12
N LYS A 171 33.59 23.30 -9.77
CA LYS A 171 34.71 23.23 -8.80
C LYS A 171 34.31 23.75 -7.42
N TRP A 172 33.23 24.52 -7.34
CA TRP A 172 32.69 25.06 -6.09
C TRP A 172 31.20 25.39 -6.23
N LEU A 173 30.52 25.40 -5.08
CA LEU A 173 29.23 26.04 -4.84
C LEU A 173 29.46 27.15 -3.80
N ALA A 174 28.82 28.30 -3.96
CA ALA A 174 28.90 29.43 -3.06
C ALA A 174 27.55 30.12 -2.85
N ILE A 175 27.41 30.77 -1.71
CA ILE A 175 26.38 31.78 -1.45
C ILE A 175 27.07 33.10 -1.78
N TYR A 176 26.74 33.70 -2.92
CA TYR A 176 27.54 34.77 -3.55
C TYR A 176 26.69 36.01 -3.81
N ASP A 177 27.20 37.19 -3.43
CA ASP A 177 26.52 38.47 -3.64
C ASP A 177 27.10 39.18 -4.88
N LEU A 178 26.26 39.39 -5.89
CA LEU A 178 26.65 40.00 -7.17
C LEU A 178 26.89 41.52 -7.08
N SER A 179 26.41 42.18 -6.03
CA SER A 179 26.64 43.62 -5.80
C SER A 179 28.01 43.89 -5.17
N ARG A 180 28.51 42.96 -4.33
CA ARG A 180 29.83 43.03 -3.68
C ARG A 180 30.92 42.25 -4.43
N LEU A 181 30.53 41.27 -5.25
CA LEU A 181 31.41 40.31 -5.92
C LEU A 181 32.17 39.38 -4.96
N GLU A 182 31.58 39.09 -3.80
CA GLU A 182 32.18 38.31 -2.70
C GLU A 182 31.31 37.09 -2.32
N PRO A 183 31.92 35.94 -1.97
CA PRO A 183 31.21 34.83 -1.34
C PRO A 183 30.96 35.14 0.15
N PHE A 184 29.73 34.95 0.61
CA PHE A 184 29.40 34.94 2.04
C PHE A 184 29.65 33.57 2.68
N GLY A 185 29.64 32.51 1.85
CA GLY A 185 30.25 31.22 2.15
C GLY A 185 30.43 30.36 0.92
N ASP A 186 31.33 29.38 0.96
CA ASP A 186 31.63 28.48 -0.16
C ASP A 186 31.87 27.03 0.27
N ILE A 187 31.87 26.12 -0.70
CA ILE A 187 32.43 24.77 -0.60
C ILE A 187 33.09 24.40 -1.92
N TYR A 188 34.27 23.77 -1.85
CA TYR A 188 34.99 23.26 -3.01
C TYR A 188 34.66 21.78 -3.22
N ILE A 189 34.49 21.37 -4.47
CA ILE A 189 34.20 19.99 -4.85
C ILE A 189 35.55 19.27 -5.05
N PRO A 190 35.82 18.15 -4.33
CA PRO A 190 37.10 17.45 -4.42
C PRO A 190 37.43 16.98 -5.84
N GLU A 191 38.72 17.00 -6.19
CA GLU A 191 39.16 16.42 -7.48
C GLU A 191 39.03 14.90 -7.42
N GLY A 192 38.38 14.30 -8.42
CA GLY A 192 37.98 12.88 -8.39
C GLY A 192 36.71 12.61 -7.57
N PHE A 193 35.91 13.62 -7.22
CA PHE A 193 34.61 13.38 -6.59
C PHE A 193 33.63 12.71 -7.55
N GLU A 194 33.35 11.43 -7.31
CA GLU A 194 32.28 10.70 -7.97
C GLU A 194 30.95 10.92 -7.21
N PRO A 195 29.94 11.58 -7.78
CA PRO A 195 28.61 11.70 -7.17
C PRO A 195 27.89 10.33 -7.15
N PRO A 196 26.82 10.15 -6.37
CA PRO A 196 26.06 8.91 -6.40
C PRO A 196 25.33 8.70 -7.75
N GLN A 197 25.34 7.48 -8.25
CA GLN A 197 24.81 7.08 -9.57
C GLN A 197 24.11 5.72 -9.49
N GLU A 198 23.19 5.42 -10.42
CA GLU A 198 22.64 4.08 -10.55
C GLU A 198 23.73 3.07 -10.95
N ILE A 199 23.76 1.91 -10.30
CA ILE A 199 24.78 0.88 -10.54
C ILE A 199 24.16 -0.31 -11.26
N VAL A 200 24.55 -0.49 -12.52
CA VAL A 200 24.15 -1.65 -13.36
C VAL A 200 25.05 -2.83 -13.07
N LEU A 201 24.51 -3.84 -12.38
CA LEU A 201 25.15 -5.12 -12.13
C LEU A 201 24.85 -6.13 -13.26
N ASN A 202 25.56 -7.25 -13.21
CA ASN A 202 25.32 -8.40 -14.10
C ASN A 202 23.91 -8.99 -13.94
N LYS A 203 23.51 -9.84 -14.89
CA LYS A 203 22.28 -10.65 -14.77
C LYS A 203 22.34 -11.67 -13.64
N LEU A 204 21.16 -12.11 -13.18
CA LEU A 204 21.03 -13.21 -12.20
C LEU A 204 21.75 -14.49 -12.66
N SER A 205 22.59 -15.04 -11.79
CA SER A 205 23.27 -16.31 -11.97
C SER A 205 22.33 -17.46 -11.63
N SER A 206 21.83 -18.18 -12.65
CA SER A 206 20.98 -19.36 -12.48
C SER A 206 21.70 -20.64 -12.87
N LYS A 207 21.87 -21.57 -11.92
CA LYS A 207 22.37 -22.93 -12.18
C LYS A 207 21.31 -23.83 -12.82
N THR A 208 20.04 -23.64 -12.46
CA THR A 208 18.91 -24.47 -12.93
C THR A 208 18.41 -24.06 -14.32
N ARG A 209 18.69 -22.83 -14.77
CA ARG A 209 18.14 -22.19 -15.98
C ARG A 209 16.63 -21.91 -15.92
N GLU A 210 16.00 -22.13 -14.76
CA GLU A 210 14.58 -21.83 -14.52
C GLU A 210 14.31 -20.33 -14.36
N VAL A 211 15.34 -19.58 -13.96
CA VAL A 211 15.37 -18.11 -13.85
C VAL A 211 16.32 -17.54 -14.89
N LYS A 212 15.94 -16.42 -15.52
CA LYS A 212 16.78 -15.58 -16.39
C LYS A 212 16.42 -14.11 -16.19
N SER A 213 17.38 -13.20 -16.38
CA SER A 213 17.16 -11.75 -16.41
C SER A 213 18.06 -11.08 -17.46
N GLY A 214 17.75 -9.83 -17.77
CA GLY A 214 18.70 -8.81 -18.23
C GLY A 214 19.55 -8.30 -17.06
N GLY A 215 19.91 -7.01 -17.06
CA GLY A 215 20.67 -6.39 -15.97
C GLY A 215 19.91 -6.41 -14.63
N VAL A 216 20.67 -6.25 -13.55
CA VAL A 216 20.13 -5.91 -12.22
C VAL A 216 20.66 -4.54 -11.85
N ILE A 217 19.79 -3.54 -11.74
CA ILE A 217 20.17 -2.14 -11.53
C ILE A 217 19.84 -1.76 -10.09
N ILE A 218 20.84 -1.31 -9.34
CA ILE A 218 20.61 -0.62 -8.06
C ILE A 218 20.38 0.86 -8.38
N SER A 219 19.11 1.27 -8.32
CA SER A 219 18.69 2.63 -8.69
C SER A 219 18.81 3.61 -7.52
N GLU A 220 18.53 3.15 -6.31
CA GLU A 220 18.56 3.92 -5.07
C GLU A 220 18.91 3.01 -3.88
N SER A 221 19.21 3.58 -2.71
CA SER A 221 19.59 2.84 -1.51
C SER A 221 18.59 1.78 -1.01
N LYS A 222 17.33 1.80 -1.46
CA LYS A 222 16.29 0.80 -1.18
C LYS A 222 15.69 0.12 -2.42
N THR A 223 16.16 0.44 -3.63
CA THR A 223 15.42 0.13 -4.87
C THR A 223 16.27 -0.64 -5.86
N ILE A 224 15.87 -1.89 -6.13
CA ILE A 224 16.55 -2.81 -7.06
C ILE A 224 15.61 -3.11 -8.24
N ILE A 225 16.06 -2.85 -9.45
CA ILE A 225 15.35 -3.15 -10.70
C ILE A 225 15.96 -4.42 -11.31
N ILE A 226 15.11 -5.35 -11.77
CA ILE A 226 15.54 -6.55 -12.50
C ILE A 226 14.91 -6.49 -13.89
N GLU A 227 15.75 -6.38 -14.93
CA GLU A 227 15.28 -6.35 -16.32
C GLU A 227 14.95 -7.76 -16.84
N ASP A 228 14.04 -7.84 -17.83
CA ASP A 228 13.80 -9.03 -18.65
C ASP A 228 13.56 -10.34 -17.85
N LEU A 229 13.05 -10.23 -16.61
CA LEU A 229 12.88 -11.35 -15.69
C LEU A 229 11.95 -12.40 -16.30
N THR A 230 12.45 -13.63 -16.34
CA THR A 230 11.73 -14.81 -16.81
C THR A 230 11.87 -15.91 -15.77
N TYR A 231 10.74 -16.44 -15.29
CA TYR A 231 10.66 -17.53 -14.33
C TYR A 231 9.40 -18.37 -14.59
N ASN A 232 9.53 -19.70 -14.44
CA ASN A 232 8.51 -20.66 -14.87
C ASN A 232 7.25 -20.74 -13.98
N GLY A 233 7.27 -20.17 -12.76
CA GLY A 233 6.15 -20.22 -11.81
C GLY A 233 5.86 -21.59 -11.18
N LYS A 234 6.80 -22.55 -11.22
CA LYS A 234 6.54 -23.96 -10.84
C LYS A 234 7.07 -24.40 -9.47
N GLY A 235 7.93 -23.63 -8.82
CA GLY A 235 8.64 -24.07 -7.61
C GLY A 235 7.82 -24.12 -6.31
N GLY A 236 6.53 -23.75 -6.33
CA GLY A 236 5.62 -23.84 -5.18
C GLY A 236 5.86 -22.78 -4.09
N GLU A 237 7.05 -22.80 -3.48
CA GLU A 237 7.47 -21.95 -2.35
C GLU A 237 8.68 -21.08 -2.73
N VAL A 238 8.54 -20.34 -3.82
CA VAL A 238 9.60 -19.49 -4.38
C VAL A 238 9.33 -18.03 -4.06
N TYR A 239 10.32 -17.33 -3.50
CA TYR A 239 10.18 -15.94 -3.04
C TYR A 239 11.39 -15.09 -3.47
N PHE A 240 11.24 -13.76 -3.43
CA PHE A 240 12.39 -12.86 -3.41
C PHE A 240 13.00 -12.88 -2.00
N TRP A 241 14.33 -13.01 -1.95
CA TRP A 241 15.07 -13.37 -0.75
C TRP A 241 16.38 -12.60 -0.71
N VAL A 242 16.68 -11.95 0.41
CA VAL A 242 17.94 -11.20 0.62
C VAL A 242 18.66 -11.69 1.87
N GLY A 243 19.92 -11.32 2.05
CA GLY A 243 20.62 -11.59 3.30
C GLY A 243 22.07 -11.15 3.27
N VAL A 244 22.78 -11.53 4.32
CA VAL A 244 24.21 -11.28 4.53
C VAL A 244 25.03 -12.56 4.32
N GLY A 245 26.35 -12.43 4.27
CA GLY A 245 27.30 -13.51 4.01
C GLY A 245 27.58 -13.74 2.52
N PRO A 246 28.59 -14.56 2.18
CA PRO A 246 29.16 -14.60 0.83
C PRO A 246 28.30 -15.30 -0.24
N GLN A 247 27.22 -16.00 0.15
CA GLN A 247 26.32 -16.73 -0.76
C GLN A 247 24.89 -16.83 -0.18
N PRO A 248 23.84 -16.88 -1.02
CA PRO A 248 22.46 -17.09 -0.57
C PRO A 248 22.21 -18.38 0.20
N HIS A 249 21.36 -18.29 1.24
CA HIS A 249 21.01 -19.40 2.13
C HIS A 249 19.61 -19.23 2.77
N SER A 250 19.08 -20.30 3.35
CA SER A 250 17.75 -20.36 3.99
C SER A 250 17.54 -19.37 5.13
N LYS A 251 18.61 -18.93 5.83
CA LYS A 251 18.54 -17.90 6.89
C LYS A 251 18.43 -16.45 6.38
N GLY A 252 18.11 -16.26 5.11
CA GLY A 252 17.81 -14.93 4.56
C GLY A 252 16.45 -14.39 5.01
N THR A 253 16.10 -13.23 4.49
CA THR A 253 14.85 -12.50 4.77
C THR A 253 14.00 -12.43 3.51
N LYS A 254 12.70 -12.68 3.65
CA LYS A 254 11.71 -12.50 2.58
C LYS A 254 11.53 -11.00 2.30
N ILE A 255 11.49 -10.61 1.02
CA ILE A 255 11.06 -9.27 0.61
C ILE A 255 9.79 -9.36 -0.27
N PRO A 256 8.97 -8.29 -0.34
CA PRO A 256 7.77 -8.27 -1.17
C PRO A 256 8.05 -8.40 -2.69
N ASP A 257 7.06 -8.82 -3.47
CA ASP A 257 7.05 -8.70 -4.94
C ASP A 257 6.76 -7.26 -5.40
N GLU A 258 6.76 -7.01 -6.72
CA GLU A 258 6.55 -5.67 -7.29
C GLU A 258 5.17 -5.05 -7.02
N HIS A 259 4.24 -5.81 -6.42
CA HIS A 259 2.93 -5.35 -5.97
C HIS A 259 2.78 -5.33 -4.45
N GLY A 260 3.80 -5.75 -3.69
CA GLY A 260 3.80 -5.77 -2.23
C GLY A 260 3.47 -7.11 -1.58
N TYR A 261 3.32 -8.20 -2.32
CA TYR A 261 2.94 -9.50 -1.74
C TYR A 261 4.15 -10.30 -1.23
N LEU A 262 3.95 -10.99 -0.09
CA LEU A 262 4.92 -11.92 0.53
C LEU A 262 4.56 -13.39 0.26
N THR A 263 3.71 -13.62 -0.73
CA THR A 263 3.25 -14.92 -1.24
C THR A 263 4.23 -15.51 -2.27
N PRO A 264 4.14 -16.81 -2.61
CA PRO A 264 4.98 -17.40 -3.64
C PRO A 264 4.87 -16.71 -5.00
N LEU A 265 5.99 -16.66 -5.72
CA LEU A 265 6.14 -16.03 -7.02
C LEU A 265 5.48 -16.84 -8.14
N GLY A 266 4.63 -16.17 -8.91
CA GLY A 266 4.04 -16.69 -10.15
C GLY A 266 5.02 -16.71 -11.33
N LYS A 267 4.49 -16.95 -12.53
CA LYS A 267 5.28 -16.90 -13.77
C LYS A 267 5.69 -15.46 -14.10
N TYR A 268 6.95 -15.26 -14.48
CA TYR A 268 7.45 -14.05 -15.13
C TYR A 268 7.89 -14.36 -16.56
N ASP A 269 7.68 -13.44 -17.50
CA ASP A 269 8.01 -13.62 -18.92
C ASP A 269 8.53 -12.30 -19.52
N LYS A 270 9.85 -12.14 -19.55
CA LYS A 270 10.55 -10.90 -19.93
C LYS A 270 9.98 -9.63 -19.29
N LYS A 271 9.69 -9.69 -17.99
CA LYS A 271 9.15 -8.54 -17.25
C LYS A 271 10.27 -7.79 -16.56
N THR A 272 10.43 -6.49 -16.84
CA THR A 272 11.21 -5.62 -15.95
C THR A 272 10.38 -5.34 -14.69
N ILE A 273 10.96 -5.60 -13.52
CA ILE A 273 10.32 -5.37 -12.21
C ILE A 273 11.19 -4.46 -11.33
N THR A 274 10.54 -3.80 -10.38
CA THR A 274 11.19 -2.97 -9.35
C THR A 274 10.83 -3.56 -7.99
N LEU A 275 11.84 -3.76 -7.14
CA LEU A 275 11.72 -4.28 -5.78
C LEU A 275 12.14 -3.19 -4.79
N GLU A 276 11.32 -2.98 -3.76
CA GLU A 276 11.54 -2.04 -2.67
C GLU A 276 11.96 -2.82 -1.42
N LEU A 277 13.12 -2.51 -0.83
CA LEU A 277 13.63 -3.20 0.35
C LEU A 277 12.84 -2.79 1.61
N PRO A 278 12.22 -3.75 2.32
CA PRO A 278 11.24 -3.45 3.37
C PRO A 278 11.88 -2.97 4.67
N GLY A 279 11.13 -2.16 5.42
CA GLY A 279 11.55 -1.60 6.71
C GLY A 279 12.90 -0.90 6.61
N ASP A 280 13.82 -1.27 7.49
CA ASP A 280 15.14 -0.64 7.60
C ASP A 280 16.16 -1.16 6.57
N LEU A 281 15.88 -2.27 5.85
CA LEU A 281 16.81 -2.86 4.90
C LEU A 281 17.19 -1.90 3.77
N THR A 282 18.49 -1.82 3.47
CA THR A 282 19.08 -1.06 2.36
C THR A 282 20.08 -1.93 1.61
N VAL A 283 20.47 -1.53 0.40
CA VAL A 283 21.52 -2.22 -0.38
C VAL A 283 22.89 -2.21 0.29
N PHE A 284 23.10 -1.34 1.29
CA PHE A 284 24.31 -1.32 2.13
C PHE A 284 24.25 -2.33 3.31
N THR A 285 23.17 -3.09 3.44
CA THR A 285 22.92 -4.04 4.54
C THR A 285 22.60 -5.46 4.06
N VAL A 286 22.68 -5.71 2.75
CA VAL A 286 22.43 -7.03 2.14
C VAL A 286 23.51 -7.33 1.11
N ASP A 287 24.17 -8.47 1.28
CA ASP A 287 25.33 -8.89 0.47
C ASP A 287 24.87 -9.66 -0.79
N TRP A 288 23.59 -10.04 -0.87
CA TRP A 288 23.02 -10.75 -2.01
C TRP A 288 21.50 -10.62 -2.13
N LEU A 289 21.02 -10.80 -3.36
CA LEU A 289 19.61 -10.97 -3.73
C LEU A 289 19.45 -12.30 -4.47
N ALA A 290 18.39 -13.04 -4.14
CA ALA A 290 18.07 -14.34 -4.72
C ALA A 290 16.57 -14.51 -4.99
N ILE A 291 16.27 -15.35 -5.98
CA ILE A 291 15.00 -16.04 -6.14
C ILE A 291 15.19 -17.42 -5.51
N TYR A 292 14.56 -17.63 -4.35
CA TYR A 292 14.84 -18.74 -3.44
C TYR A 292 13.63 -19.65 -3.26
N ASP A 293 13.83 -20.95 -3.41
CA ASP A 293 12.87 -22.04 -3.23
C ASP A 293 13.05 -22.60 -1.81
N ILE A 294 12.17 -22.19 -0.87
CA ILE A 294 12.32 -22.48 0.56
C ILE A 294 12.12 -23.97 0.83
N ALA A 295 11.05 -24.56 0.28
CA ALA A 295 10.69 -25.96 0.49
C ALA A 295 11.78 -26.95 0.05
N ASN A 296 12.65 -26.56 -0.89
CA ASN A 296 13.75 -27.39 -1.40
C ASN A 296 15.16 -26.84 -1.04
N ASP A 297 15.26 -25.83 -0.17
CA ASP A 297 16.51 -25.15 0.23
C ASP A 297 17.39 -24.71 -0.96
N ARG A 298 16.77 -24.17 -2.01
CA ARG A 298 17.35 -24.12 -3.36
C ARG A 298 17.38 -22.72 -3.99
N VAL A 299 18.57 -22.26 -4.36
CA VAL A 299 18.76 -21.01 -5.12
C VAL A 299 18.43 -21.23 -6.60
N LEU A 300 17.38 -20.58 -7.12
CA LEU A 300 16.98 -20.68 -8.54
C LEU A 300 17.75 -19.68 -9.42
N GLY A 301 17.99 -18.48 -8.90
CA GLY A 301 18.87 -17.48 -9.48
C GLY A 301 19.27 -16.46 -8.44
N SER A 302 20.50 -15.93 -8.49
CA SER A 302 20.99 -14.95 -7.51
C SER A 302 22.04 -14.01 -8.06
N ILE A 303 22.32 -12.94 -7.30
CA ILE A 303 23.39 -11.99 -7.53
C ILE A 303 24.00 -11.59 -6.18
N ILE A 304 25.31 -11.36 -6.18
CA ILE A 304 26.04 -10.78 -5.04
C ILE A 304 26.05 -9.26 -5.23
N ILE A 305 25.71 -8.54 -4.16
CA ILE A 305 25.70 -7.08 -4.10
C ILE A 305 27.08 -6.64 -3.58
N PRO A 306 27.79 -5.74 -4.28
CA PRO A 306 29.08 -5.22 -3.80
C PRO A 306 28.96 -4.46 -2.47
N GLU A 307 29.99 -4.52 -1.62
CA GLU A 307 30.05 -3.75 -0.37
C GLU A 307 30.25 -2.24 -0.65
N GLU A 308 31.12 -1.89 -1.61
CA GLU A 308 31.44 -0.50 -1.96
C GLU A 308 30.45 0.08 -3.00
N LEU A 309 29.27 0.50 -2.53
CA LEU A 309 28.24 1.13 -3.37
C LEU A 309 28.20 2.66 -3.20
N ASN A 310 28.10 3.37 -4.33
CA ASN A 310 27.94 4.82 -4.42
C ASN A 310 26.63 5.17 -5.15
N VAL A 311 25.48 4.81 -4.54
CA VAL A 311 24.15 4.91 -5.16
C VAL A 311 23.30 6.03 -4.54
N PRO A 312 22.33 6.62 -5.28
CA PRO A 312 21.49 7.69 -4.75
C PRO A 312 20.71 7.29 -3.48
N PRO A 313 20.43 8.26 -2.59
CA PRO A 313 19.54 8.03 -1.46
C PRO A 313 18.11 7.83 -1.96
N SER A 314 17.40 6.87 -1.38
CA SER A 314 16.01 6.61 -1.77
C SER A 314 15.03 7.63 -1.20
N LEU A 315 14.00 7.94 -1.99
CA LEU A 315 12.87 8.77 -1.55
C LEU A 315 11.87 8.00 -0.67
N VAL A 316 12.03 6.68 -0.51
CA VAL A 316 11.22 5.82 0.37
C VAL A 316 11.36 6.25 1.83
N LYS A 317 10.27 6.75 2.41
CA LYS A 317 10.21 7.08 3.84
C LYS A 317 9.83 5.85 4.66
N ILE A 318 10.67 5.50 5.62
CA ILE A 318 10.36 4.48 6.63
C ILE A 318 9.37 5.08 7.63
N ILE A 319 8.31 4.36 7.97
CA ILE A 319 7.36 4.70 9.03
C ILE A 319 7.45 3.61 10.10
N PRO A 320 8.13 3.86 11.24
CA PRO A 320 8.29 2.87 12.30
C PRO A 320 6.94 2.47 12.92
N HIS A 321 6.67 1.17 13.03
CA HIS A 321 5.54 0.65 13.80
C HIS A 321 6.02 -0.40 14.81
N SER A 322 5.87 -0.12 16.10
CA SER A 322 6.28 -1.03 17.17
C SER A 322 5.11 -1.91 17.62
N ASN A 323 5.06 -3.14 17.14
CA ASN A 323 4.06 -4.13 17.57
C ASN A 323 4.22 -4.43 19.07
N SER A 324 3.16 -4.16 19.84
CA SER A 324 3.12 -4.37 21.29
C SER A 324 3.09 -5.86 21.67
N MET A 325 2.34 -6.64 20.89
CA MET A 325 1.98 -8.05 21.12
C MET A 325 3.15 -9.03 20.89
N PRO A 326 3.12 -10.24 21.47
CA PRO A 326 4.20 -11.22 21.32
C PRO A 326 4.37 -11.69 19.87
N ASN A 327 3.27 -12.00 19.17
CA ASN A 327 3.32 -12.53 17.80
C ASN A 327 2.99 -11.45 16.76
N CYS A 328 3.66 -11.47 15.60
CA CYS A 328 3.29 -10.68 14.43
C CYS A 328 3.68 -11.37 13.12
N GLU A 329 2.82 -11.27 12.09
CA GLU A 329 3.07 -11.72 10.71
C GLU A 329 2.74 -10.61 9.71
N GLN A 330 3.65 -10.38 8.75
CA GLN A 330 3.45 -9.44 7.66
C GLN A 330 2.65 -10.11 6.53
N LEU A 331 1.44 -9.61 6.26
CA LEU A 331 0.53 -10.18 5.25
C LEU A 331 0.81 -9.62 3.86
N HIS A 332 1.11 -8.32 3.80
CA HIS A 332 1.41 -7.51 2.62
C HIS A 332 2.36 -6.37 3.03
N LYS A 333 3.04 -5.71 2.09
CA LYS A 333 3.91 -4.56 2.44
C LYS A 333 3.13 -3.43 3.13
N ASP A 334 1.84 -3.30 2.81
CA ASP A 334 0.92 -2.29 3.36
C ASP A 334 -0.03 -2.87 4.44
N LEU A 335 0.14 -4.13 4.91
CA LEU A 335 -0.71 -4.75 5.95
C LEU A 335 0.02 -5.80 6.81
N GLN A 336 -0.12 -5.71 8.14
CA GLN A 336 0.35 -6.71 9.10
C GLN A 336 -0.69 -7.01 10.18
N VAL A 337 -0.60 -8.19 10.79
CA VAL A 337 -1.39 -8.58 11.96
C VAL A 337 -0.46 -8.99 13.10
N SER A 338 -0.71 -8.46 14.30
CA SER A 338 -0.08 -8.91 15.55
C SER A 338 -1.15 -9.41 16.53
N TRP A 339 -0.80 -10.36 17.40
CA TRP A 339 -1.79 -11.00 18.29
C TRP A 339 -1.20 -11.58 19.58
N GLU A 340 -2.09 -11.76 20.56
CA GLU A 340 -1.88 -12.53 21.79
C GLU A 340 -3.11 -13.43 22.06
N VAL A 341 -2.89 -14.67 22.52
CA VAL A 341 -3.95 -15.57 22.97
C VAL A 341 -3.84 -15.74 24.49
N PHE A 342 -4.94 -15.48 25.20
CA PHE A 342 -5.01 -15.63 26.65
C PHE A 342 -6.32 -16.29 27.07
N GLY A 343 -6.25 -17.51 27.61
CA GLY A 343 -7.43 -18.29 27.98
C GLY A 343 -8.25 -18.69 26.74
N ASP A 344 -9.52 -18.28 26.70
CA ASP A 344 -10.43 -18.46 25.57
C ASP A 344 -10.50 -17.24 24.64
N GLN A 345 -9.70 -16.19 24.89
CA GLN A 345 -9.68 -14.95 24.11
C GLN A 345 -8.47 -14.89 23.19
N ILE A 346 -8.67 -14.36 21.99
CA ILE A 346 -7.60 -13.81 21.14
C ILE A 346 -7.76 -12.29 21.06
N THR A 347 -6.67 -11.56 21.30
CA THR A 347 -6.57 -10.11 21.07
C THR A 347 -5.66 -9.89 19.87
N MET A 348 -6.08 -9.05 18.94
CA MET A 348 -5.37 -8.75 17.70
C MET A 348 -5.18 -7.24 17.54
N GLU A 349 -4.09 -6.86 16.90
CA GLU A 349 -3.83 -5.52 16.36
C GLU A 349 -3.61 -5.66 14.85
N LEU A 350 -4.53 -5.12 14.06
CA LEU A 350 -4.44 -5.04 12.60
C LEU A 350 -3.93 -3.63 12.24
N ALA A 351 -2.76 -3.57 11.60
CA ALA A 351 -2.12 -2.31 11.22
C ALA A 351 -1.85 -2.29 9.71
N GLY A 352 -2.22 -1.22 9.03
CA GLY A 352 -2.01 -1.11 7.58
C GLY A 352 -2.00 0.31 7.03
N GLN A 353 -1.25 0.48 5.95
CA GLN A 353 -0.85 1.77 5.37
C GLN A 353 -1.84 2.18 4.26
N VAL A 354 -3.05 2.54 4.68
CA VAL A 354 -4.22 2.71 3.81
C VAL A 354 -4.75 4.16 3.77
N GLY A 355 -5.66 4.43 2.83
CA GLY A 355 -6.40 5.69 2.72
C GLY A 355 -7.24 6.03 3.95
N GLU A 356 -7.89 7.19 3.91
CA GLU A 356 -8.82 7.62 4.97
C GLU A 356 -10.21 7.01 4.78
N ASP A 357 -10.62 6.84 3.52
CA ASP A 357 -11.83 6.16 3.09
C ASP A 357 -11.58 4.69 2.68
N ASP A 358 -10.50 4.08 3.19
CA ASP A 358 -10.15 2.68 2.96
C ASP A 358 -10.53 1.80 4.16
N TYR A 359 -10.91 0.55 3.88
CA TYR A 359 -11.08 -0.50 4.88
C TYR A 359 -9.93 -1.52 4.84
N MET A 360 -9.76 -2.19 5.97
CA MET A 360 -8.94 -3.40 6.08
C MET A 360 -9.83 -4.55 6.57
N ALA A 361 -9.65 -5.74 6.02
CA ALA A 361 -10.37 -6.94 6.44
C ALA A 361 -9.40 -8.06 6.78
N PHE A 362 -9.70 -8.80 7.85
CA PHE A 362 -8.94 -9.96 8.30
C PHE A 362 -9.89 -11.01 8.90
N GLY A 363 -9.67 -12.29 8.61
CA GLY A 363 -10.56 -13.34 9.06
C GLY A 363 -10.14 -14.76 8.70
N MET A 364 -11.06 -15.68 8.95
CA MET A 364 -10.91 -17.11 8.71
C MET A 364 -11.43 -17.49 7.32
N SER A 365 -10.67 -18.33 6.63
CA SER A 365 -11.03 -18.80 5.28
C SER A 365 -12.23 -19.75 5.30
N GLY A 366 -13.12 -19.62 4.32
CA GLY A 366 -14.17 -20.61 4.02
C GLY A 366 -13.65 -21.96 3.50
N SER A 367 -12.33 -22.15 3.46
CA SER A 367 -11.67 -23.43 3.23
C SER A 367 -10.49 -23.63 4.21
N PRO A 368 -10.41 -24.78 4.89
CA PRO A 368 -9.32 -25.08 5.83
C PRO A 368 -7.98 -25.38 5.14
N SER A 369 -7.89 -25.31 3.80
CA SER A 369 -6.67 -25.61 3.05
C SER A 369 -6.27 -24.57 2.01
N GLU A 370 -7.14 -23.66 1.60
CA GLU A 370 -6.87 -22.58 0.62
C GLU A 370 -7.49 -21.26 1.10
N PRO A 371 -6.96 -20.08 0.73
CA PRO A 371 -7.62 -18.81 1.02
C PRO A 371 -8.87 -18.64 0.13
N VAL A 372 -10.05 -18.77 0.73
CA VAL A 372 -11.35 -18.71 0.06
C VAL A 372 -12.25 -17.75 0.82
N MET A 373 -12.65 -16.67 0.15
CA MET A 373 -13.53 -15.64 0.72
C MET A 373 -14.95 -16.15 0.95
N VAL A 374 -15.51 -16.93 0.01
CA VAL A 374 -16.90 -17.40 0.10
C VAL A 374 -17.02 -18.52 1.13
N GLY A 375 -17.92 -18.33 2.10
CA GLY A 375 -18.06 -19.19 3.28
C GLY A 375 -17.07 -18.86 4.39
N GLY A 376 -16.33 -17.74 4.31
CA GLY A 376 -15.48 -17.24 5.39
C GLY A 376 -16.20 -16.32 6.37
N ASP A 377 -15.54 -16.07 7.51
CA ASP A 377 -15.89 -15.03 8.49
C ASP A 377 -14.72 -14.04 8.57
N ALA A 378 -14.99 -12.74 8.66
CA ALA A 378 -13.96 -11.73 8.79
C ALA A 378 -14.43 -10.47 9.51
N VAL A 379 -13.54 -9.87 10.31
CA VAL A 379 -13.74 -8.48 10.74
C VAL A 379 -13.36 -7.54 9.60
N VAL A 380 -14.19 -6.54 9.38
CA VAL A 380 -13.88 -5.35 8.57
C VAL A 380 -13.71 -4.18 9.51
N VAL A 381 -12.57 -3.47 9.38
CA VAL A 381 -12.24 -2.28 10.17
C VAL A 381 -11.92 -1.10 9.27
N HIS A 382 -12.39 0.09 9.66
CA HIS A 382 -12.07 1.35 9.00
C HIS A 382 -12.18 2.53 9.97
N MET A 383 -11.62 3.69 9.59
CA MET A 383 -11.86 4.94 10.31
C MET A 383 -13.18 5.56 9.83
N ASP A 384 -13.93 6.19 10.72
CA ASP A 384 -14.96 7.17 10.35
C ASP A 384 -14.66 8.50 11.04
N GLY A 385 -13.97 9.38 10.31
CA GLY A 385 -13.35 10.58 10.86
C GLY A 385 -12.28 10.22 11.90
N TYR A 386 -12.63 10.37 13.19
CA TYR A 386 -11.76 10.06 14.32
C TYR A 386 -12.13 8.78 15.08
N LEU A 387 -13.27 8.15 14.74
CA LEU A 387 -13.75 6.93 15.40
C LEU A 387 -13.30 5.69 14.62
N GLY A 388 -13.07 4.59 15.33
CA GLY A 388 -12.92 3.27 14.72
C GLY A 388 -14.27 2.61 14.48
N SER A 389 -14.43 2.00 13.30
CA SER A 389 -15.51 1.08 12.98
C SER A 389 -14.96 -0.34 13.00
N PHE A 390 -15.65 -1.23 13.71
CA PHE A 390 -15.32 -2.64 13.85
C PHE A 390 -16.59 -3.43 13.56
N LYS A 391 -16.57 -4.29 12.54
CA LYS A 391 -17.76 -4.98 12.04
C LYS A 391 -17.48 -6.43 11.68
N ASP A 392 -18.29 -7.32 12.22
CA ASP A 392 -18.34 -8.74 11.87
C ASP A 392 -19.08 -8.91 10.54
N TYR A 393 -18.55 -9.75 9.65
CA TYR A 393 -19.08 -9.99 8.31
C TYR A 393 -19.11 -11.47 7.91
N ASN A 394 -20.32 -11.93 7.56
CA ASN A 394 -20.56 -13.19 6.87
C ASN A 394 -20.30 -13.04 5.36
N LEU A 395 -19.45 -13.90 4.81
CA LEU A 395 -18.99 -13.78 3.41
C LEU A 395 -19.67 -14.81 2.50
N THR A 396 -20.97 -14.63 2.23
CA THR A 396 -21.77 -15.63 1.49
C THR A 396 -21.65 -15.55 -0.04
N SER A 397 -21.11 -14.46 -0.61
CA SER A 397 -20.78 -14.32 -2.04
C SER A 397 -19.80 -13.16 -2.27
N TYR A 398 -19.15 -13.11 -3.44
CA TYR A 398 -18.19 -12.06 -3.86
C TYR A 398 -18.83 -10.68 -4.16
N MET A 399 -20.04 -10.42 -3.68
CA MET A 399 -20.83 -9.23 -3.98
C MET A 399 -21.09 -8.45 -2.69
N PRO A 400 -21.27 -7.11 -2.72
CA PRO A 400 -21.77 -6.34 -1.58
C PRO A 400 -23.09 -6.91 -1.05
N CYS A 401 -23.44 -6.59 0.21
CA CYS A 401 -24.66 -7.11 0.83
C CYS A 401 -25.90 -6.76 -0.01
N THR A 402 -26.50 -7.78 -0.60
CA THR A 402 -27.61 -7.68 -1.54
C THR A 402 -28.81 -8.39 -0.95
N HIS A 403 -29.89 -7.66 -0.68
CA HIS A 403 -31.17 -8.23 -0.32
C HIS A 403 -31.86 -8.83 -1.57
N LEU A 404 -32.10 -10.14 -1.54
CA LEU A 404 -32.76 -10.91 -2.60
C LEU A 404 -33.83 -11.83 -2.00
N LEU A 405 -35.06 -11.71 -2.48
CA LEU A 405 -36.18 -12.62 -2.17
C LEU A 405 -36.48 -12.82 -0.66
N GLY A 406 -36.16 -11.83 0.19
CA GLY A 406 -36.36 -11.91 1.64
C GLY A 406 -35.14 -12.40 2.43
N GLN A 407 -33.95 -12.46 1.81
CA GLN A 407 -32.69 -12.86 2.44
C GLN A 407 -31.55 -11.91 2.05
N HIS A 408 -30.63 -11.65 2.96
CA HIS A 408 -29.37 -10.97 2.66
C HIS A 408 -28.32 -11.98 2.17
N LYS A 409 -27.57 -11.62 1.11
CA LYS A 409 -26.48 -12.43 0.54
C LYS A 409 -25.37 -11.54 0.00
N GLY A 410 -24.15 -12.07 -0.08
CA GLY A 410 -22.94 -11.29 -0.33
C GLY A 410 -22.10 -11.13 0.94
N VAL A 411 -21.33 -10.05 0.99
CA VAL A 411 -20.56 -9.56 2.13
C VAL A 411 -21.51 -8.76 3.02
N CYS A 412 -22.06 -9.37 4.06
CA CYS A 412 -23.09 -8.81 4.93
C CYS A 412 -22.69 -8.85 6.40
N TYR A 413 -23.10 -7.85 7.19
CA TYR A 413 -23.03 -7.93 8.65
C TYR A 413 -23.80 -9.15 9.19
N ASP A 414 -23.27 -9.83 10.21
CA ASP A 414 -23.91 -11.02 10.77
C ASP A 414 -25.32 -10.73 11.34
N ASP A 415 -25.53 -9.55 11.92
CA ASP A 415 -26.84 -9.05 12.35
C ASP A 415 -27.91 -9.08 11.21
N LEU A 416 -27.50 -8.97 9.94
CA LEU A 416 -28.39 -9.00 8.77
C LEU A 416 -28.68 -10.41 8.23
N VAL A 417 -27.87 -11.40 8.59
CA VAL A 417 -28.08 -12.82 8.24
C VAL A 417 -28.59 -13.67 9.42
N GLY A 418 -28.65 -13.09 10.62
CA GLY A 418 -29.24 -13.69 11.82
C GLY A 418 -28.23 -14.17 12.87
N GLY A 419 -26.96 -13.78 12.72
CA GLY A 419 -25.91 -13.94 13.72
C GLY A 419 -25.78 -12.71 14.63
N ALA A 420 -24.59 -12.52 15.20
CA ALA A 420 -24.25 -11.42 16.09
C ALA A 420 -22.84 -10.86 15.81
N GLN A 421 -22.57 -9.62 16.24
CA GLN A 421 -21.22 -9.03 16.23
C GLN A 421 -20.43 -9.52 17.47
N ASP A 422 -19.45 -10.40 17.28
CA ASP A 422 -18.68 -11.03 18.38
C ASP A 422 -17.29 -10.39 18.59
N TYR A 423 -16.75 -9.64 17.62
CA TYR A 423 -15.56 -8.79 17.83
C TYR A 423 -15.85 -7.59 18.75
N GLN A 424 -14.99 -7.42 19.76
CA GLN A 424 -15.04 -6.31 20.71
C GLN A 424 -13.85 -5.36 20.47
N GLU A 425 -14.16 -4.09 20.26
CA GLU A 425 -13.17 -3.00 20.19
C GLU A 425 -12.32 -2.92 21.47
N PHE A 426 -11.03 -2.60 21.30
CA PHE A 426 -10.12 -2.22 22.38
C PHE A 426 -9.51 -0.82 22.17
N SER A 427 -9.03 -0.52 20.96
CA SER A 427 -8.57 0.83 20.58
C SER A 427 -8.45 1.02 19.08
N HIS A 428 -8.58 2.25 18.60
CA HIS A 428 -8.29 2.65 17.22
C HIS A 428 -7.40 3.90 17.19
N LYS A 429 -6.55 4.03 16.17
CA LYS A 429 -5.79 5.27 15.88
C LYS A 429 -5.30 5.32 14.43
N ARG A 430 -5.01 6.53 13.94
CA ARG A 430 -4.31 6.78 12.67
C ARG A 430 -3.06 7.62 12.93
N GLU A 431 -1.89 7.10 12.58
CA GLU A 431 -0.59 7.74 12.79
C GLU A 431 0.24 7.64 11.50
N ASP A 432 0.80 8.76 11.02
CA ASP A 432 1.63 8.91 9.80
C ASP A 432 1.08 8.32 8.47
N GLY A 433 -0.20 7.92 8.46
CA GLY A 433 -0.88 7.29 7.33
C GLY A 433 -1.10 5.78 7.49
N ILE A 434 -0.81 5.21 8.66
CA ILE A 434 -1.16 3.86 9.07
C ILE A 434 -2.45 3.92 9.90
N ASN A 435 -3.45 3.12 9.56
CA ASN A 435 -4.59 2.84 10.44
C ASN A 435 -4.24 1.64 11.33
N ILE A 436 -4.50 1.74 12.63
CA ILE A 436 -4.14 0.73 13.65
C ILE A 436 -5.39 0.45 14.47
N PHE A 437 -5.88 -0.79 14.41
CA PHE A 437 -7.09 -1.25 15.10
C PHE A 437 -6.78 -2.43 16.02
N THR A 438 -7.06 -2.28 17.31
CA THR A 438 -6.92 -3.32 18.33
C THR A 438 -8.31 -3.79 18.75
N PHE A 439 -8.53 -5.11 18.72
CA PHE A 439 -9.80 -5.74 19.04
C PHE A 439 -9.59 -7.13 19.65
N ARG A 440 -10.64 -7.74 20.20
CA ARG A 440 -10.62 -9.11 20.73
C ARG A 440 -11.87 -9.89 20.37
N ARG A 441 -11.75 -11.20 20.24
CA ARG A 441 -12.85 -12.16 20.05
C ARG A 441 -12.55 -13.44 20.84
N ARG A 442 -13.55 -14.28 21.07
CA ARG A 442 -13.33 -15.64 21.59
C ARG A 442 -12.69 -16.53 20.53
N LEU A 443 -11.94 -17.54 20.94
CA LEU A 443 -11.48 -18.60 20.03
C LEU A 443 -12.66 -19.40 19.44
N THR A 444 -13.72 -19.58 20.22
CA THR A 444 -15.01 -20.11 19.75
C THR A 444 -16.15 -19.28 20.34
N THR A 445 -17.02 -18.81 19.47
CA THR A 445 -18.20 -17.98 19.78
C THR A 445 -19.47 -18.84 19.89
N PRO A 446 -20.61 -18.27 20.31
CA PRO A 446 -21.90 -18.96 20.31
C PRO A 446 -22.60 -18.97 18.94
N ASP A 447 -22.10 -18.20 17.97
CA ASP A 447 -22.71 -18.04 16.65
C ASP A 447 -22.49 -19.28 15.76
N PRO A 448 -23.52 -19.83 15.09
CA PRO A 448 -23.36 -20.92 14.14
C PRO A 448 -22.84 -20.51 12.75
N GLY A 449 -22.75 -19.21 12.45
CA GLY A 449 -22.15 -18.66 11.22
C GLY A 449 -20.64 -18.49 11.28
N ASP A 450 -20.08 -18.41 12.49
CA ASP A 450 -18.68 -18.15 12.79
C ASP A 450 -17.74 -19.33 12.51
N ILE A 451 -16.49 -19.01 12.15
CA ILE A 451 -15.40 -19.97 12.06
C ILE A 451 -14.47 -19.79 13.28
N PRO A 452 -14.28 -20.82 14.13
CA PRO A 452 -13.45 -20.70 15.31
C PRO A 452 -11.97 -20.55 14.97
N TYR A 453 -11.27 -19.68 15.69
CA TYR A 453 -9.82 -19.63 15.69
C TYR A 453 -9.27 -20.88 16.39
N PRO A 454 -8.45 -21.72 15.72
CA PRO A 454 -8.05 -23.01 16.27
C PRO A 454 -7.15 -22.87 17.49
N ASP A 455 -7.35 -23.76 18.46
CA ASP A 455 -6.52 -23.84 19.68
C ASP A 455 -5.13 -24.45 19.43
N SER A 456 -4.92 -25.02 18.25
CA SER A 456 -3.70 -25.73 17.87
C SER A 456 -3.56 -25.88 16.34
N GLY A 457 -2.34 -25.77 15.84
CA GLY A 457 -2.03 -25.94 14.41
C GLY A 457 -2.30 -24.73 13.52
N GLU A 458 -2.14 -24.92 12.21
CA GLU A 458 -2.25 -23.86 11.21
C GLU A 458 -3.71 -23.50 10.88
N ALA A 459 -4.04 -22.22 11.02
CA ALA A 459 -5.27 -21.62 10.51
C ALA A 459 -5.06 -21.08 9.09
N MET A 460 -5.98 -21.38 8.19
CA MET A 460 -6.06 -20.73 6.88
C MET A 460 -6.85 -19.43 7.01
N ILE A 461 -6.16 -18.30 6.84
CA ILE A 461 -6.74 -16.95 6.94
C ILE A 461 -7.04 -16.34 5.58
N ILE A 462 -7.87 -15.29 5.59
CA ILE A 462 -8.13 -14.38 4.48
C ILE A 462 -7.90 -12.94 4.94
N TRP A 463 -7.44 -12.09 4.02
CA TRP A 463 -7.27 -10.66 4.26
C TRP A 463 -7.52 -9.86 2.98
N ALA A 464 -7.96 -8.61 3.14
CA ALA A 464 -8.18 -7.68 2.03
C ALA A 464 -7.99 -6.21 2.42
N LEU A 465 -7.63 -5.38 1.44
CA LEU A 465 -7.59 -3.91 1.49
C LEU A 465 -8.45 -3.37 0.34
N GLY A 466 -9.29 -2.38 0.60
CA GLY A 466 -10.18 -1.81 -0.41
C GLY A 466 -10.75 -0.45 -0.02
N HIS A 467 -11.45 0.19 -0.95
CA HIS A 467 -12.13 1.46 -0.72
C HIS A 467 -13.51 1.24 -0.08
N LEU A 468 -14.05 2.24 0.58
CA LEU A 468 -15.42 2.25 1.10
C LEU A 468 -16.40 2.83 0.08
N ASP A 469 -17.67 2.40 0.14
CA ASP A 469 -18.76 3.08 -0.55
C ASP A 469 -19.20 4.35 0.21
N ILE A 470 -20.09 5.13 -0.40
CA ILE A 470 -20.67 6.33 0.21
C ILE A 470 -21.42 6.07 1.53
N ASN A 471 -21.78 4.80 1.80
CA ASN A 471 -22.48 4.34 3.00
C ASN A 471 -21.56 3.60 3.99
N ARG A 472 -20.22 3.72 3.86
CA ARG A 472 -19.18 3.08 4.71
C ARG A 472 -19.16 1.53 4.69
N ASN A 473 -19.56 0.90 3.59
CA ASN A 473 -19.47 -0.55 3.35
C ASN A 473 -18.27 -0.88 2.44
N PRO A 474 -17.69 -2.10 2.54
CA PRO A 474 -16.55 -2.51 1.73
C PRO A 474 -16.92 -2.67 0.24
N THR A 475 -16.09 -2.12 -0.64
CA THR A 475 -16.18 -2.28 -2.11
C THR A 475 -15.30 -3.43 -2.62
N MET A 476 -15.01 -3.49 -3.92
CA MET A 476 -14.00 -4.39 -4.46
C MET A 476 -12.60 -4.06 -3.87
N HIS A 477 -11.97 -5.06 -3.26
CA HIS A 477 -10.62 -4.93 -2.70
C HIS A 477 -9.54 -4.75 -3.78
N TYR A 478 -8.65 -3.78 -3.60
CA TYR A 478 -7.49 -3.57 -4.48
C TYR A 478 -6.31 -4.50 -4.16
N ALA A 479 -6.21 -5.03 -2.94
CA ALA A 479 -5.22 -6.03 -2.55
C ALA A 479 -5.85 -7.11 -1.65
N TRP A 480 -5.49 -8.39 -1.86
CA TRP A 480 -6.08 -9.51 -1.12
C TRP A 480 -5.28 -10.81 -1.16
N SER A 481 -5.55 -11.70 -0.20
CA SER A 481 -5.01 -13.07 -0.14
C SER A 481 -5.51 -13.95 -1.29
N LYS A 482 -4.59 -14.53 -2.07
CA LYS A 482 -4.89 -15.54 -3.12
C LYS A 482 -4.04 -16.82 -3.00
N PHE A 483 -2.94 -16.76 -2.25
CA PHE A 483 -2.05 -17.88 -1.99
C PHE A 483 -1.97 -18.12 -0.49
N LYS A 484 -1.56 -19.33 -0.08
CA LYS A 484 -1.55 -19.75 1.31
C LYS A 484 -0.62 -18.86 2.15
N GLN A 485 -1.14 -18.38 3.28
CA GLN A 485 -0.41 -17.66 4.32
C GLN A 485 -0.93 -18.15 5.69
N PRO A 486 -0.73 -19.44 6.04
CA PRO A 486 -1.28 -20.00 7.28
C PRO A 486 -0.67 -19.36 8.53
N ILE A 487 -1.45 -19.30 9.61
CA ILE A 487 -1.04 -18.76 10.91
C ILE A 487 -1.33 -19.76 12.02
N GLU A 488 -0.30 -20.15 12.79
CA GLU A 488 -0.49 -20.87 14.07
C GLU A 488 -0.74 -19.86 15.20
N PHE A 489 -2.01 -19.59 15.52
CA PHE A 489 -2.39 -18.56 16.49
C PHE A 489 -1.91 -18.86 17.92
N THR A 490 -1.90 -20.13 18.33
CA THR A 490 -1.52 -20.57 19.68
C THR A 490 -0.05 -21.00 19.82
N ARG A 491 0.80 -20.62 18.86
CA ARG A 491 2.23 -20.96 18.84
C ARG A 491 2.94 -20.54 20.13
N LYS A 492 3.79 -21.45 20.65
CA LYS A 492 4.48 -21.29 21.94
C LYS A 492 5.71 -20.39 21.88
N ALA A 493 6.24 -20.14 20.69
CA ALA A 493 7.40 -19.28 20.49
C ALA A 493 6.95 -17.86 20.10
N THR A 494 7.50 -16.86 20.77
CA THR A 494 7.32 -15.44 20.43
C THR A 494 7.98 -15.16 19.08
N GLU A 495 7.20 -15.04 18.01
CA GLU A 495 7.71 -14.78 16.66
C GLU A 495 7.15 -13.48 16.08
N ARG A 496 8.05 -12.57 15.70
CA ARG A 496 7.73 -11.26 15.11
C ARG A 496 8.35 -11.19 13.71
N LYS A 497 7.58 -11.55 12.67
CA LYS A 497 7.99 -11.54 11.25
C LYS A 497 7.54 -10.27 10.51
N CYS A 498 7.40 -9.18 11.24
CA CYS A 498 6.90 -7.88 10.77
C CYS A 498 8.03 -6.85 10.65
N PHE A 499 7.86 -5.86 9.79
CA PHE A 499 8.84 -4.80 9.54
C PHE A 499 8.20 -3.40 9.49
N SER A 500 9.00 -2.34 9.69
CA SER A 500 8.54 -0.95 9.55
C SER A 500 7.90 -0.69 8.19
N PHE A 501 6.81 0.08 8.16
CA PHE A 501 6.11 0.43 6.93
C PHE A 501 6.96 1.36 6.03
N THR A 502 6.59 1.44 4.75
CA THR A 502 7.42 2.09 3.71
C THR A 502 6.55 2.90 2.75
N ARG A 503 6.86 4.21 2.63
CA ARG A 503 6.10 5.17 1.83
C ARG A 503 6.94 5.74 0.70
N SER A 504 6.82 5.10 -0.47
CA SER A 504 7.19 5.63 -1.79
C SER A 504 6.05 6.48 -2.40
N GLU A 505 6.38 7.34 -3.38
CA GLU A 505 5.37 8.05 -4.17
C GLU A 505 4.71 7.09 -5.19
N LYS A 506 3.53 6.57 -4.85
CA LYS A 506 2.77 5.67 -5.73
C LYS A 506 2.37 6.37 -7.03
N SER A 507 2.97 5.99 -8.16
CA SER A 507 2.63 6.54 -9.47
C SER A 507 1.22 6.15 -9.91
N ILE A 508 0.34 7.13 -10.15
CA ILE A 508 -1.05 6.88 -10.55
C ILE A 508 -1.09 6.12 -11.89
N PRO A 509 -1.73 4.94 -11.98
CA PRO A 509 -1.82 4.18 -13.22
C PRO A 509 -2.54 4.96 -14.32
N LYS A 510 -1.96 4.99 -15.53
CA LYS A 510 -2.59 5.66 -16.68
C LYS A 510 -3.84 4.88 -17.10
N ARG A 511 -5.02 5.48 -16.92
CA ARG A 511 -6.32 4.97 -17.38
C ARG A 511 -6.28 4.49 -18.83
N TRP A 512 -7.04 3.44 -19.14
CA TRP A 512 -7.29 3.08 -20.53
C TRP A 512 -8.09 4.17 -21.24
N LYS A 513 -8.05 4.18 -22.57
CA LYS A 513 -8.75 5.19 -23.39
C LYS A 513 -10.27 4.95 -23.30
N PRO A 514 -11.07 5.93 -22.84
CA PRO A 514 -12.54 5.81 -22.89
C PRO A 514 -13.06 5.62 -24.31
N VAL A 515 -14.15 4.87 -24.43
CA VAL A 515 -14.77 4.52 -25.72
C VAL A 515 -16.11 5.25 -25.84
N HIS A 516 -16.35 5.86 -27.01
CA HIS A 516 -17.52 6.68 -27.30
C HIS A 516 -18.31 6.05 -28.46
N LEU A 517 -19.44 5.41 -28.16
CA LEU A 517 -20.31 4.73 -29.14
C LEU A 517 -21.25 5.75 -29.82
N ALA A 518 -20.69 6.50 -30.77
CA ALA A 518 -21.34 7.65 -31.43
C ALA A 518 -21.67 7.44 -32.92
N ASN A 519 -22.06 6.23 -33.32
CA ASN A 519 -22.52 5.94 -34.69
C ASN A 519 -24.02 6.27 -34.84
N PRO A 520 -24.45 7.25 -35.68
CA PRO A 520 -25.86 7.63 -35.80
C PRO A 520 -26.78 6.51 -36.30
N ALA A 521 -26.24 5.55 -37.06
CA ALA A 521 -26.96 4.41 -37.60
C ALA A 521 -27.13 3.26 -36.59
N ALA A 522 -26.38 3.27 -35.47
CA ALA A 522 -26.59 2.29 -34.40
C ALA A 522 -27.97 2.49 -33.76
N LYS A 523 -28.70 1.38 -33.60
CA LYS A 523 -30.01 1.31 -32.92
C LYS A 523 -30.09 0.12 -31.96
N GLU A 524 -29.23 -0.87 -32.12
CA GLU A 524 -29.15 -2.07 -31.29
C GLU A 524 -27.75 -2.20 -30.70
N PHE A 525 -27.67 -2.56 -29.42
CA PHE A 525 -26.43 -2.80 -28.66
C PHE A 525 -26.53 -4.14 -27.92
N THR A 526 -25.40 -4.76 -27.58
CA THR A 526 -25.35 -5.95 -26.71
C THR A 526 -24.70 -5.60 -25.39
N ALA A 527 -25.31 -5.99 -24.27
CA ALA A 527 -24.76 -5.78 -22.93
C ALA A 527 -24.44 -7.13 -22.27
N THR A 528 -23.15 -7.39 -22.05
CA THR A 528 -22.62 -8.56 -21.31
C THR A 528 -21.94 -8.07 -20.03
N LEU A 529 -21.67 -8.97 -19.08
CA LEU A 529 -20.91 -8.63 -17.88
C LEU A 529 -19.43 -8.97 -18.05
N GLY A 530 -18.55 -8.36 -17.28
CA GLY A 530 -17.13 -8.70 -17.19
C GLY A 530 -16.48 -8.04 -15.98
N PRO A 531 -15.15 -8.20 -15.78
CA PRO A 531 -14.45 -7.59 -14.67
C PRO A 531 -14.35 -6.07 -14.88
N ASP A 532 -14.29 -5.33 -13.78
CA ASP A 532 -14.05 -3.88 -13.74
C ASP A 532 -12.75 -3.42 -14.42
N GLY A 533 -11.73 -4.27 -14.49
CA GLY A 533 -10.40 -3.95 -15.02
C GLY A 533 -9.50 -3.18 -14.05
N GLY A 534 -9.86 -3.13 -12.76
CA GLY A 534 -9.08 -2.52 -11.69
C GLY A 534 -8.68 -1.05 -11.93
N PRO A 535 -7.53 -0.58 -11.39
CA PRO A 535 -7.10 0.82 -11.40
C PRO A 535 -6.85 1.47 -12.78
N ARG A 536 -7.11 0.78 -13.89
CA ARG A 536 -7.07 1.34 -15.26
C ARG A 536 -8.42 1.29 -15.99
N GLY A 537 -9.35 0.47 -15.48
CA GLY A 537 -10.66 0.19 -16.05
C GLY A 537 -11.74 1.13 -15.53
N TYR A 538 -12.82 0.56 -14.97
CA TYR A 538 -14.04 1.27 -14.57
C TYR A 538 -13.73 2.55 -13.80
N GLU A 539 -13.05 2.43 -12.66
CA GLU A 539 -12.77 3.53 -11.74
C GLU A 539 -12.02 4.70 -12.40
N ALA A 540 -11.04 4.40 -13.25
CA ALA A 540 -10.24 5.40 -13.93
C ALA A 540 -10.96 6.02 -15.17
N ILE A 541 -12.05 5.40 -15.62
CA ILE A 541 -12.96 5.91 -16.66
C ILE A 541 -14.07 6.78 -16.04
N THR A 542 -14.66 6.34 -14.93
CA THR A 542 -15.87 6.93 -14.32
C THR A 542 -15.57 7.94 -13.20
N GLY A 543 -14.46 7.76 -12.47
CA GLY A 543 -14.19 8.46 -11.22
C GLY A 543 -14.94 7.88 -10.00
N GLN A 544 -15.45 6.65 -10.10
CA GLN A 544 -16.19 5.96 -9.03
C GLN A 544 -15.54 4.60 -8.72
N HIS A 545 -15.35 4.25 -7.45
CA HIS A 545 -14.86 2.93 -7.04
C HIS A 545 -15.79 1.81 -7.56
N SER A 546 -15.22 0.69 -7.99
CA SER A 546 -16.03 -0.48 -8.38
C SER A 546 -16.56 -1.17 -7.12
N GLU A 547 -17.83 -0.98 -6.81
CA GLU A 547 -18.44 -1.57 -5.62
C GLU A 547 -18.57 -3.10 -5.73
N THR A 548 -18.75 -3.64 -6.95
CA THR A 548 -18.96 -5.08 -7.19
C THR A 548 -17.77 -5.81 -7.82
N GLY A 549 -16.77 -5.09 -8.33
CA GLY A 549 -15.71 -5.68 -9.15
C GLY A 549 -16.16 -6.19 -10.52
N LEU A 550 -17.43 -6.02 -10.87
CA LEU A 550 -18.01 -6.33 -12.17
C LEU A 550 -18.45 -5.04 -12.88
N SER A 551 -18.58 -5.11 -14.20
CA SER A 551 -19.02 -3.98 -15.02
C SER A 551 -19.73 -4.44 -16.29
N TRP A 552 -20.50 -3.53 -16.89
CA TRP A 552 -21.24 -3.71 -18.12
C TRP A 552 -20.35 -3.47 -19.35
N TYR A 553 -20.25 -4.50 -20.18
CA TYR A 553 -19.53 -4.49 -21.44
C TYR A 553 -20.52 -4.26 -22.57
N ILE A 554 -20.58 -3.04 -23.10
CA ILE A 554 -21.49 -2.66 -24.20
C ILE A 554 -20.78 -2.84 -25.54
N ASN A 555 -21.32 -3.72 -26.38
CA ASN A 555 -20.67 -4.21 -27.61
C ASN A 555 -19.26 -4.79 -27.37
N GLY A 556 -18.97 -5.25 -26.14
CA GLY A 556 -17.64 -5.71 -25.74
C GLY A 556 -16.64 -4.58 -25.46
N TYR A 557 -17.11 -3.38 -25.10
CA TYR A 557 -16.28 -2.34 -24.49
C TYR A 557 -16.71 -2.12 -23.05
N LEU A 558 -15.74 -2.00 -22.14
CA LEU A 558 -15.96 -1.71 -20.72
C LEU A 558 -16.53 -0.30 -20.54
N SER A 559 -17.73 -0.22 -19.95
CA SER A 559 -18.42 1.03 -19.54
C SER A 559 -18.28 2.26 -20.48
N PRO A 560 -18.56 2.13 -21.79
CA PRO A 560 -18.41 3.23 -22.75
C PRO A 560 -19.49 4.30 -22.62
N ASP A 561 -19.16 5.53 -23.02
CA ASP A 561 -20.15 6.58 -23.27
C ASP A 561 -20.97 6.24 -24.53
N ILE A 562 -22.28 6.05 -24.40
CA ILE A 562 -23.19 5.79 -25.52
C ILE A 562 -23.81 7.11 -26.00
N TYR A 563 -23.89 7.37 -27.32
CA TYR A 563 -24.54 8.57 -27.85
C TYR A 563 -25.73 8.18 -28.73
N ILE A 564 -26.93 8.63 -28.36
CA ILE A 564 -28.19 8.30 -29.06
C ILE A 564 -28.97 9.56 -29.45
N LYS A 565 -29.83 9.44 -30.46
CA LYS A 565 -30.66 10.53 -30.96
C LYS A 565 -32.04 10.49 -30.31
N ARG A 566 -32.52 11.65 -29.84
CA ARG A 566 -33.87 11.80 -29.27
C ARG A 566 -34.96 11.39 -30.27
N ASP A 567 -36.06 10.89 -29.75
CA ASP A 567 -37.26 10.46 -30.48
C ASP A 567 -37.04 9.35 -31.54
N ALA A 568 -35.92 8.61 -31.46
CA ALA A 568 -35.70 7.33 -32.13
C ALA A 568 -35.77 6.16 -31.12
N THR A 569 -36.20 4.98 -31.57
CA THR A 569 -36.26 3.75 -30.75
C THR A 569 -34.90 3.04 -30.76
N TYR A 570 -34.52 2.49 -29.60
CA TYR A 570 -33.27 1.78 -29.35
C TYR A 570 -33.51 0.46 -28.63
N ARG A 571 -32.59 -0.50 -28.80
CA ARG A 571 -32.59 -1.79 -28.11
C ARG A 571 -31.25 -2.10 -27.48
N ILE A 572 -31.28 -2.66 -26.27
CA ILE A 572 -30.12 -3.32 -25.66
C ILE A 572 -30.47 -4.80 -25.47
N MET A 573 -29.65 -5.68 -26.03
CA MET A 573 -29.70 -7.12 -25.87
C MET A 573 -28.96 -7.50 -24.59
N VAL A 574 -29.69 -7.57 -23.47
CA VAL A 574 -29.13 -7.74 -22.12
C VAL A 574 -28.87 -9.21 -21.82
N GLN A 575 -27.67 -9.49 -21.30
CA GLN A 575 -27.17 -10.82 -20.98
C GLN A 575 -26.55 -10.85 -19.57
N GLY A 576 -27.28 -10.30 -18.59
CA GLY A 576 -26.83 -10.10 -17.19
C GLY A 576 -27.20 -11.21 -16.21
N GLY A 577 -27.80 -12.30 -16.68
CA GLY A 577 -28.20 -13.44 -15.85
C GLY A 577 -29.55 -13.29 -15.17
N SER A 578 -30.28 -14.40 -15.05
CA SER A 578 -31.69 -14.46 -14.66
C SER A 578 -31.96 -15.31 -13.41
N ASN A 579 -31.00 -15.42 -12.50
CA ASN A 579 -31.10 -16.25 -11.30
C ASN A 579 -31.30 -15.41 -10.01
N PRO A 580 -32.53 -15.01 -9.65
CA PRO A 580 -32.77 -14.06 -8.54
C PRO A 580 -32.42 -14.59 -7.13
N TYR A 581 -31.84 -15.79 -7.02
CA TYR A 581 -31.37 -16.39 -5.77
C TYR A 581 -29.86 -16.20 -5.50
N ASP A 582 -29.10 -15.70 -6.49
CA ASP A 582 -27.64 -15.48 -6.41
C ASP A 582 -27.28 -14.06 -6.87
N PRO A 583 -26.63 -13.23 -6.02
CA PRO A 583 -26.23 -11.89 -6.40
C PRO A 583 -25.11 -11.84 -7.45
N LYS A 584 -24.33 -12.92 -7.67
CA LYS A 584 -23.27 -12.97 -8.72
C LYS A 584 -23.84 -13.15 -10.13
N SER A 585 -25.03 -13.74 -10.28
CA SER A 585 -25.62 -14.13 -11.57
C SER A 585 -27.00 -13.51 -11.86
N TYR A 586 -27.30 -12.37 -11.23
CA TYR A 586 -28.54 -11.64 -11.44
C TYR A 586 -28.35 -10.13 -11.47
N HIS A 587 -28.00 -9.63 -12.66
CA HIS A 587 -27.88 -8.20 -12.96
C HIS A 587 -28.79 -7.79 -14.12
N PRO A 588 -30.09 -7.58 -13.85
CA PRO A 588 -30.97 -6.93 -14.81
C PRO A 588 -30.48 -5.50 -15.12
N LEU A 589 -30.54 -5.07 -16.38
CA LEU A 589 -30.14 -3.73 -16.78
C LEU A 589 -31.34 -2.77 -16.75
N ILE A 590 -31.14 -1.61 -16.13
CA ILE A 590 -32.07 -0.47 -16.10
C ILE A 590 -31.43 0.78 -16.68
N ILE A 591 -32.26 1.78 -16.97
CA ILE A 591 -31.81 3.15 -17.29
C ILE A 591 -32.43 4.12 -16.28
N THR A 592 -31.62 4.99 -15.70
CA THR A 592 -31.95 5.96 -14.63
C THR A 592 -31.39 7.34 -14.95
N ASP A 593 -31.83 8.39 -14.25
CA ASP A 593 -31.14 9.68 -14.20
C ASP A 593 -30.05 9.76 -13.11
N GLU A 594 -29.99 8.77 -12.23
CA GLU A 594 -28.96 8.57 -11.20
C GLU A 594 -27.85 7.58 -11.68
N PRO A 595 -26.55 7.86 -11.41
CA PRO A 595 -25.42 7.04 -11.88
C PRO A 595 -25.13 5.71 -11.16
N ARG A 596 -25.24 5.64 -9.83
CA ARG A 596 -24.81 4.51 -8.98
C ARG A 596 -25.54 3.21 -9.29
N GLY A 597 -26.83 3.27 -9.60
CA GLY A 597 -27.65 2.09 -9.88
C GLY A 597 -28.10 1.38 -8.59
N ALA A 598 -28.03 0.05 -8.56
CA ALA A 598 -28.47 -0.77 -7.42
C ALA A 598 -29.89 -0.48 -6.90
N TYR A 599 -30.79 0.02 -7.75
CA TYR A 599 -32.10 0.57 -7.37
C TYR A 599 -32.95 -0.36 -6.47
N SER A 600 -32.77 -1.69 -6.56
CA SER A 600 -33.49 -2.64 -5.71
C SER A 600 -33.01 -2.70 -4.25
N GLN A 601 -31.82 -2.17 -3.96
CA GLN A 601 -31.17 -2.18 -2.65
C GLN A 601 -31.37 -0.87 -1.86
N LEU A 602 -31.78 0.20 -2.55
CA LEU A 602 -32.04 1.51 -1.95
C LEU A 602 -33.26 1.46 -1.00
N SER A 603 -33.35 2.42 -0.08
CA SER A 603 -34.53 2.67 0.76
C SER A 603 -35.74 3.11 -0.09
N ASP A 604 -36.94 3.11 0.49
CA ASP A 604 -38.11 3.64 -0.22
C ASP A 604 -38.11 5.17 -0.27
N GLU A 605 -37.26 5.84 0.52
CA GLU A 605 -36.98 7.28 0.47
C GLU A 605 -36.14 7.61 -0.76
N GLU A 606 -34.94 7.03 -0.90
CA GLU A 606 -34.04 7.25 -2.05
C GLU A 606 -34.70 6.93 -3.40
N LYS A 607 -35.55 5.90 -3.46
CA LYS A 607 -36.32 5.55 -4.67
C LYS A 607 -37.29 6.65 -5.13
N LYS A 608 -37.68 7.61 -4.27
CA LYS A 608 -38.58 8.72 -4.65
C LYS A 608 -37.86 9.80 -5.47
N ASP A 609 -36.56 9.96 -5.24
CA ASP A 609 -35.73 11.00 -5.87
C ASP A 609 -35.07 10.50 -7.18
N ILE A 610 -35.15 9.21 -7.48
CA ILE A 610 -34.57 8.58 -8.68
C ILE A 610 -35.66 8.19 -9.68
N ARG A 611 -35.53 8.63 -10.93
CA ARG A 611 -36.48 8.30 -11.99
C ARG A 611 -35.95 7.17 -12.86
N VAL A 612 -36.54 5.99 -12.71
CA VAL A 612 -36.28 4.88 -13.63
C VAL A 612 -36.96 5.15 -14.98
N LEU A 613 -36.16 5.20 -16.04
CA LEU A 613 -36.55 5.59 -17.39
C LEU A 613 -36.85 4.39 -18.30
N ALA A 614 -36.16 3.27 -18.07
CA ALA A 614 -36.41 2.00 -18.76
C ALA A 614 -35.93 0.79 -17.94
N GLY A 615 -36.42 -0.40 -18.28
CA GLY A 615 -36.01 -1.68 -17.69
C GLY A 615 -36.87 -2.16 -16.51
N ILE A 616 -37.77 -1.30 -16.01
CA ILE A 616 -38.70 -1.60 -14.91
C ILE A 616 -40.09 -1.98 -15.44
N GLY A 617 -40.78 -2.85 -14.70
CA GLY A 617 -42.20 -3.15 -14.83
C GLY A 617 -42.83 -3.28 -13.45
N TYR A 618 -44.15 -3.14 -13.37
CA TYR A 618 -44.88 -3.14 -12.09
C TYR A 618 -45.79 -4.37 -11.98
N SER A 619 -45.83 -4.96 -10.78
CA SER A 619 -46.76 -6.04 -10.44
C SER A 619 -48.18 -5.51 -10.29
N VAL A 620 -49.18 -6.40 -10.29
CA VAL A 620 -50.60 -6.05 -10.03
C VAL A 620 -50.80 -5.43 -8.64
N ARG A 621 -49.85 -5.60 -7.71
CA ARG A 621 -49.82 -4.99 -6.37
C ARG A 621 -49.05 -3.67 -6.31
N GLY A 622 -48.41 -3.25 -7.40
CA GLY A 622 -47.55 -2.08 -7.47
C GLY A 622 -46.05 -2.38 -7.29
N ASP A 623 -45.64 -3.57 -6.83
CA ASP A 623 -44.21 -3.89 -6.65
C ASP A 623 -43.42 -3.75 -7.95
N SER A 624 -42.36 -2.94 -7.93
CA SER A 624 -41.45 -2.79 -9.05
C SER A 624 -40.56 -4.02 -9.25
N ARG A 625 -40.35 -4.42 -10.51
CA ARG A 625 -39.49 -5.54 -10.90
C ARG A 625 -38.72 -5.18 -12.16
N ALA A 626 -37.45 -5.58 -12.24
CA ALA A 626 -36.72 -5.46 -13.49
C ALA A 626 -37.24 -6.46 -14.54
N THR A 627 -37.10 -6.08 -15.82
CA THR A 627 -37.64 -6.81 -16.98
C THR A 627 -36.56 -7.30 -17.93
N ALA A 628 -35.38 -6.68 -17.93
CA ALA A 628 -34.31 -6.94 -18.88
C ALA A 628 -33.10 -7.61 -18.22
N ALA A 629 -33.18 -8.92 -17.98
CA ALA A 629 -32.11 -9.73 -17.38
C ALA A 629 -31.42 -10.63 -18.42
N GLY A 630 -32.16 -11.60 -18.97
CA GLY A 630 -31.67 -12.54 -19.97
C GLY A 630 -30.73 -13.61 -19.41
N ARG A 631 -30.25 -14.49 -20.30
CA ARG A 631 -29.16 -15.43 -19.98
C ARG A 631 -27.93 -14.69 -19.43
N LEU A 632 -27.09 -15.36 -18.64
CA LEU A 632 -25.80 -14.82 -18.26
C LEU A 632 -24.80 -14.94 -19.42
N CYS A 633 -24.11 -13.86 -19.77
CA CYS A 633 -22.85 -13.93 -20.51
C CYS A 633 -21.81 -13.04 -19.84
N LEU A 634 -20.65 -13.64 -19.57
CA LEU A 634 -19.64 -13.10 -18.66
C LEU A 634 -18.25 -13.25 -19.27
N TRP A 635 -17.47 -12.17 -19.24
CA TRP A 635 -16.03 -12.22 -19.42
C TRP A 635 -15.40 -12.61 -18.06
N GLU A 636 -14.61 -13.68 -17.99
CA GLU A 636 -13.87 -14.10 -16.79
C GLU A 636 -12.36 -14.26 -17.08
N HIS A 637 -11.53 -14.06 -16.05
CA HIS A 637 -10.09 -14.34 -16.12
C HIS A 637 -9.84 -15.85 -16.21
N PRO A 638 -8.97 -16.33 -17.13
CA PRO A 638 -8.44 -17.70 -17.08
C PRO A 638 -7.77 -18.00 -15.72
N LYS A 639 -7.74 -19.26 -15.31
CA LYS A 639 -7.25 -19.67 -13.98
C LYS A 639 -5.78 -19.31 -13.73
N GLU A 640 -5.00 -19.22 -14.81
CA GLU A 640 -3.59 -18.87 -14.83
C GLU A 640 -3.35 -17.36 -14.73
N LEU A 641 -4.37 -16.53 -14.95
CA LEU A 641 -4.29 -15.07 -14.91
C LEU A 641 -4.69 -14.56 -13.51
N ASP A 642 -3.98 -13.55 -13.02
CA ASP A 642 -4.28 -12.95 -11.72
C ASP A 642 -4.89 -11.56 -11.87
N ARG A 643 -6.17 -11.42 -11.49
CA ARG A 643 -6.92 -10.16 -11.50
C ARG A 643 -6.22 -9.05 -10.70
N ARG A 644 -5.45 -9.41 -9.67
CA ARG A 644 -4.58 -8.49 -8.90
C ARG A 644 -3.54 -7.77 -9.77
N LYS A 645 -3.22 -8.33 -10.95
CA LYS A 645 -2.23 -7.81 -11.91
C LYS A 645 -2.89 -7.17 -13.15
N ASP A 646 -4.20 -6.88 -13.13
CA ASP A 646 -4.92 -6.21 -14.25
C ASP A 646 -4.33 -4.81 -14.59
N VAL A 647 -3.74 -4.14 -13.59
CA VAL A 647 -3.02 -2.85 -13.75
C VAL A 647 -1.79 -2.94 -14.69
N GLU A 648 -1.31 -4.14 -15.00
CA GLU A 648 -0.18 -4.35 -15.92
C GLU A 648 -0.57 -4.22 -17.40
N PHE A 649 -1.84 -4.43 -17.75
CA PHE A 649 -2.29 -4.34 -19.14
C PHE A 649 -2.20 -2.89 -19.66
N ARG A 650 -1.30 -2.67 -20.63
CA ARG A 650 -1.04 -1.33 -21.20
C ARG A 650 -2.24 -0.73 -21.93
N THR A 651 -3.11 -1.56 -22.52
CA THR A 651 -4.34 -1.11 -23.19
C THR A 651 -5.51 -2.06 -22.92
N TYR A 652 -6.73 -1.55 -23.09
CA TYR A 652 -7.98 -2.31 -22.89
C TYR A 652 -8.10 -3.51 -23.83
N GLU A 653 -7.62 -3.39 -25.07
CA GLU A 653 -7.70 -4.46 -26.07
C GLU A 653 -6.87 -5.68 -25.66
N HIS A 654 -5.67 -5.46 -25.08
CA HIS A 654 -4.85 -6.55 -24.56
C HIS A 654 -5.46 -7.22 -23.33
N PHE A 655 -6.08 -6.43 -22.44
CA PHE A 655 -6.83 -6.95 -21.29
C PHE A 655 -8.03 -7.80 -21.74
N ARG A 656 -8.94 -7.24 -22.55
CA ARG A 656 -10.13 -7.93 -23.04
C ARG A 656 -9.78 -9.23 -23.79
N ASN A 657 -8.74 -9.21 -24.61
CA ASN A 657 -8.32 -10.39 -25.38
C ASN A 657 -7.65 -11.48 -24.52
N ALA A 658 -7.33 -11.20 -23.25
CA ALA A 658 -6.83 -12.18 -22.29
C ALA A 658 -7.95 -12.83 -21.45
N LEU A 659 -9.18 -12.30 -21.49
CA LEU A 659 -10.35 -12.85 -20.81
C LEU A 659 -11.03 -13.93 -21.67
N HIS A 660 -11.60 -14.95 -21.02
CA HIS A 660 -12.53 -15.89 -21.67
C HIS A 660 -13.96 -15.34 -21.61
N HIS A 661 -14.79 -15.62 -22.62
CA HIS A 661 -16.18 -15.14 -22.67
C HIS A 661 -17.15 -16.31 -22.81
N GLU A 662 -17.80 -16.65 -21.70
CA GLU A 662 -18.79 -17.72 -21.65
C GLU A 662 -20.22 -17.18 -21.66
N CYS A 663 -21.14 -17.99 -22.17
CA CYS A 663 -22.57 -17.71 -22.21
C CYS A 663 -23.35 -18.93 -21.72
N GLY A 664 -24.18 -18.75 -20.70
CA GLY A 664 -25.14 -19.75 -20.25
C GLY A 664 -26.28 -19.97 -21.25
N GLU A 665 -27.10 -20.97 -20.97
CA GLU A 665 -28.24 -21.33 -21.82
C GLU A 665 -29.32 -20.24 -21.89
N GLY A 666 -30.18 -20.33 -22.91
CA GLY A 666 -31.32 -19.43 -23.11
C GLY A 666 -31.02 -18.25 -24.04
N LYS A 667 -31.76 -17.16 -23.85
CA LYS A 667 -31.78 -15.98 -24.75
C LYS A 667 -31.44 -14.70 -23.99
N ALA A 668 -30.92 -13.72 -24.71
CA ALA A 668 -30.83 -12.35 -24.21
C ALA A 668 -32.23 -11.77 -23.98
N ALA A 669 -32.38 -10.88 -22.99
CA ALA A 669 -33.57 -10.05 -22.87
C ALA A 669 -33.45 -8.83 -23.80
N VAL A 670 -34.58 -8.28 -24.25
CA VAL A 670 -34.62 -7.08 -25.09
C VAL A 670 -35.11 -5.92 -24.25
N LEU A 671 -34.21 -4.98 -23.94
CA LEU A 671 -34.58 -3.68 -23.40
C LEU A 671 -34.84 -2.72 -24.58
N GLU A 672 -36.10 -2.58 -24.99
CA GLU A 672 -36.51 -1.58 -25.98
C GLU A 672 -36.93 -0.28 -25.29
N PHE A 673 -36.42 0.86 -25.74
CA PHE A 673 -36.75 2.18 -25.18
C PHE A 673 -36.68 3.29 -26.25
N LYS A 674 -37.31 4.42 -25.95
CA LYS A 674 -37.35 5.61 -26.81
C LYS A 674 -37.20 6.88 -25.97
N PRO A 675 -36.01 7.51 -25.91
CA PRO A 675 -35.84 8.78 -25.21
C PRO A 675 -36.65 9.88 -25.90
N ASN A 676 -37.32 10.72 -25.12
CA ASN A 676 -38.14 11.82 -25.60
C ASN A 676 -37.73 13.15 -24.93
N LYS A 677 -38.49 14.23 -25.12
CA LYS A 677 -38.18 15.56 -24.56
C LYS A 677 -38.28 15.67 -23.03
N SER A 678 -38.86 14.71 -22.31
CA SER A 678 -38.84 14.70 -20.84
C SER A 678 -37.65 13.92 -20.25
N TRP A 679 -36.85 13.21 -21.05
CA TRP A 679 -35.62 12.57 -20.58
C TRP A 679 -34.51 13.61 -20.47
N PRO A 680 -33.67 13.59 -19.41
CA PRO A 680 -32.44 14.38 -19.35
C PRO A 680 -31.50 14.10 -20.52
N ASP A 681 -30.59 15.03 -20.80
CA ASP A 681 -29.61 14.89 -21.90
C ASP A 681 -28.45 13.95 -21.57
N THR A 682 -28.24 13.65 -20.28
CA THR A 682 -27.38 12.57 -19.79
C THR A 682 -28.22 11.69 -18.87
N VAL A 683 -28.27 10.39 -19.17
CA VAL A 683 -28.90 9.35 -18.34
C VAL A 683 -27.91 8.20 -18.19
N TYR A 684 -28.15 7.26 -17.29
CA TYR A 684 -27.21 6.20 -16.94
C TYR A 684 -27.83 4.83 -17.20
N TYR A 685 -27.08 3.91 -17.79
CA TYR A 685 -27.42 2.49 -17.80
C TYR A 685 -26.67 1.82 -16.65
N ASN A 686 -27.34 1.03 -15.82
CA ASN A 686 -26.69 0.33 -14.72
C ASN A 686 -27.47 -0.94 -14.32
N SER A 687 -26.94 -1.71 -13.36
CA SER A 687 -27.59 -2.91 -12.83
C SER A 687 -28.67 -2.56 -11.80
N TRP A 688 -29.76 -3.33 -11.82
CA TRP A 688 -30.87 -3.26 -10.87
C TRP A 688 -30.45 -3.63 -9.44
N THR A 689 -29.49 -4.56 -9.32
CA THR A 689 -29.01 -5.13 -8.06
C THR A 689 -27.63 -4.61 -7.65
N GLY A 690 -26.71 -4.45 -8.61
CA GLY A 690 -25.31 -4.15 -8.34
C GLY A 690 -24.98 -2.66 -8.54
N PRO A 691 -24.30 -2.02 -7.58
CA PRO A 691 -23.88 -0.63 -7.74
C PRO A 691 -22.61 -0.50 -8.59
N ASN A 692 -22.43 0.67 -9.20
CA ASN A 692 -21.25 1.07 -9.98
C ASN A 692 -20.80 0.03 -11.03
N MET A 693 -21.76 -0.52 -11.79
CA MET A 693 -21.48 -1.45 -12.88
C MET A 693 -21.56 -0.81 -14.27
N GLY A 694 -22.19 0.37 -14.42
CA GLY A 694 -22.55 0.94 -15.73
C GLY A 694 -22.10 2.38 -15.94
N TRP A 695 -22.60 3.05 -16.98
CA TRP A 695 -22.16 4.40 -17.33
C TRP A 695 -23.19 5.20 -18.15
N ARG A 696 -22.75 6.24 -18.85
CA ARG A 696 -23.59 7.28 -19.44
C ARG A 696 -24.14 6.92 -20.83
N ILE A 697 -25.39 7.34 -21.03
CA ILE A 697 -26.03 7.54 -22.33
C ILE A 697 -26.27 9.04 -22.49
N HIS A 698 -25.67 9.62 -23.52
CA HIS A 698 -25.89 11.00 -23.96
C HIS A 698 -27.01 11.03 -25.01
N ILE A 699 -28.03 11.84 -24.77
CA ILE A 699 -29.23 11.97 -25.60
C ILE A 699 -29.15 13.31 -26.32
N LEU A 700 -28.93 13.25 -27.63
CA LEU A 700 -28.72 14.42 -28.49
C LEU A 700 -29.85 14.57 -29.50
N ASP A 701 -30.14 15.81 -29.92
CA ASP A 701 -31.09 16.02 -31.01
C ASP A 701 -30.45 15.66 -32.37
N GLU A 702 -29.12 15.79 -32.50
CA GLU A 702 -28.33 15.27 -33.63
C GLU A 702 -26.97 14.73 -33.15
N ILE A 703 -26.52 13.62 -33.74
CA ILE A 703 -25.22 13.00 -33.43
C ILE A 703 -24.21 13.44 -34.49
N ASN A 704 -23.25 14.29 -34.12
CA ASN A 704 -22.08 14.59 -34.94
C ASN A 704 -20.86 13.85 -34.40
N THR A 705 -20.55 12.70 -35.00
CA THR A 705 -19.49 11.78 -34.55
C THR A 705 -18.11 12.43 -34.51
N GLU A 706 -17.77 13.26 -35.51
CA GLU A 706 -16.47 13.95 -35.58
C GLU A 706 -16.28 14.92 -34.42
N LYS A 707 -17.30 15.74 -34.11
CA LYS A 707 -17.26 16.67 -32.96
C LYS A 707 -17.16 15.93 -31.63
N ILE A 708 -17.89 14.83 -31.46
CA ILE A 708 -17.84 14.01 -30.23
C ILE A 708 -16.44 13.43 -30.02
N LEU A 709 -15.85 12.84 -31.06
CA LEU A 709 -14.51 12.25 -30.99
C LEU A 709 -13.39 13.30 -30.85
N ALA A 710 -13.53 14.46 -31.48
CA ALA A 710 -12.60 15.58 -31.30
C ALA A 710 -12.65 16.16 -29.88
N ALA A 711 -13.85 16.34 -29.32
CA ALA A 711 -14.03 16.77 -27.92
C ALA A 711 -13.38 15.76 -26.95
N ALA A 712 -13.68 14.47 -27.12
CA ALA A 712 -13.09 13.39 -26.32
C ALA A 712 -11.56 13.34 -26.41
N ALA A 713 -10.98 13.59 -27.59
CA ALA A 713 -9.53 13.69 -27.76
C ALA A 713 -8.93 14.91 -27.03
N SER A 714 -9.61 16.06 -27.04
CA SER A 714 -9.16 17.29 -26.38
C SER A 714 -9.24 17.22 -24.84
N GLY A 715 -10.21 16.49 -24.29
CA GLY A 715 -10.38 16.27 -22.85
C GLY A 715 -9.32 15.38 -22.20
N GLY A 716 -8.29 14.96 -22.93
CA GLY A 716 -7.20 14.14 -22.41
C GLY A 716 -6.20 14.87 -21.49
N ASN A 717 -6.15 16.21 -21.55
CA ASN A 717 -5.11 17.02 -20.90
C ASN A 717 -5.63 17.98 -19.80
N SER A 718 -6.90 17.88 -19.39
CA SER A 718 -7.44 18.71 -18.31
C SER A 718 -6.98 18.22 -16.94
N VAL A 719 -5.87 18.80 -16.44
CA VAL A 719 -5.52 18.75 -15.00
C VAL A 719 -6.69 19.33 -14.19
N HIS A 720 -6.96 18.75 -13.02
CA HIS A 720 -8.08 19.14 -12.16
C HIS A 720 -7.84 20.51 -11.48
N TRP A 721 -8.13 21.62 -12.18
CA TRP A 721 -8.11 22.99 -11.63
C TRP A 721 -9.36 23.31 -10.79
N SER A 722 -9.79 22.38 -9.94
CA SER A 722 -10.93 22.54 -9.02
C SER A 722 -10.55 23.21 -7.69
N SER A 723 -9.26 23.44 -7.42
CA SER A 723 -8.74 23.95 -6.13
C SER A 723 -8.51 25.47 -6.05
N LEU A 724 -8.58 26.23 -7.15
CA LEU A 724 -8.30 27.68 -7.12
C LEU A 724 -9.52 28.58 -6.86
N ASN A 725 -10.72 28.18 -7.29
CA ASN A 725 -11.91 29.04 -7.14
C ASN A 725 -12.34 29.20 -5.68
N THR A 726 -12.11 28.19 -4.84
CA THR A 726 -12.31 28.28 -3.38
C THR A 726 -11.30 29.22 -2.71
N LEU A 727 -10.05 29.25 -3.17
CA LEU A 727 -9.02 30.14 -2.64
C LEU A 727 -9.31 31.62 -2.99
N LEU A 728 -9.78 31.90 -4.21
CA LEU A 728 -10.15 33.25 -4.63
C LEU A 728 -11.32 33.82 -3.79
N LEU A 729 -12.34 33.02 -3.54
CA LEU A 729 -13.48 33.40 -2.70
C LEU A 729 -13.06 33.72 -1.26
N TRP A 730 -12.20 32.88 -0.66
CA TRP A 730 -11.64 33.14 0.67
C TRP A 730 -10.84 34.45 0.73
N LEU A 731 -9.97 34.69 -0.25
CA LEU A 731 -9.17 35.93 -0.31
C LEU A 731 -10.07 37.18 -0.42
N THR A 732 -11.16 37.13 -1.19
CA THR A 732 -12.12 38.26 -1.22
C THR A 732 -12.87 38.47 0.09
N GLY A 733 -13.20 37.40 0.83
CA GLY A 733 -13.87 37.49 2.13
C GLY A 733 -13.00 38.12 3.21
N VAL A 734 -11.73 37.71 3.31
CA VAL A 734 -10.79 38.25 4.30
C VAL A 734 -10.48 39.74 4.05
N TRP A 735 -10.38 40.16 2.78
CA TRP A 735 -10.10 41.56 2.43
C TRP A 735 -11.25 42.51 2.79
N LEU A 736 -12.50 42.04 2.68
CA LEU A 736 -13.68 42.80 3.14
C LEU A 736 -13.76 42.89 4.67
N ALA A 737 -13.34 41.85 5.40
CA ALA A 737 -13.31 41.86 6.87
C ALA A 737 -12.25 42.84 7.43
N MET A 738 -11.08 42.95 6.79
CA MET A 738 -10.01 43.89 7.20
C MET A 738 -10.28 45.37 6.88
N LEU A 739 -11.41 45.70 6.23
CA LEU A 739 -11.87 47.07 6.00
C LEU A 739 -13.00 47.50 6.96
N ALA A 740 -13.33 46.66 7.94
CA ALA A 740 -14.42 46.86 8.91
C ALA A 740 -13.95 46.87 10.39
N VAL A 741 -12.64 47.01 10.62
CA VAL A 741 -11.97 47.09 11.94
C VAL A 741 -10.95 48.23 11.90
#